data_AF-A0A087AB02-F1
#
_entry.id   AF-A0A087AB02-F1
#
_cell.length_a   1.000
_cell.length_b   1.000
_cell.length_c   1.000
_cell.angle_alpha   90.00
_cell.angle_beta   90.00
_cell.angle_gamma   90.00
#
_symmetry.space_group_name_H-M   'P 1'
#
loop_
_entity.id
_entity.type
_entity.pdbx_description
1 polymer ?
#
loop_
_entity_poly.entity_id
_entity_poly.type
_entity_poly.pdbx_seq_one_letter_code
_entity_poly.pdbx_strand_id
1 'polypeptide(L)'
;MHRTKKPRGGGAHTGVAVSVFILLAAMLVSVGLGAGFLLTRSRIPQSLESSTSAGSMKVAASQFDDARSVQLTVTLGTSSTIVSPVAGRVTASHCAANATIASGGTPISVDAIPVLALHTVTPPYRTLTSGTKGPDARSLNDALRALGYAAPDSDWFTWNSITAYNKLADSVGARRITKEGGWAIDPSFFIWLPSASATVAECRVSVGQQIAQGAELLVTSAAPVKATLPVSAAAASSGGASGAAGSGVTSGDLVSGDRVLSIGSTTVPVPTGTTELTDQSVLSAITGSTEYRLASLGSGSGQMGSGAGTGGSGGTGASSGGSSEGGTVQVSYTWRLAQPIEAVTVPPSSLYRASGGKACVTVSGKPTPVSIIASQLGKTMVAPDGVGSFSSVDVSPASDEPAGGDSTMTGIADQGIVQSADQGKRVELHDVGHTFDPSGEDMLFRHLTVTLLPKHVYALTGPSGSGKSTLLSIIAGWVTPTSGTVERIGCSRVNWVLQNPHGVARRSAVDHVALPFIARGERRADATAHAMELLDAFGLTSLAGKRFRDLSGGEAQRLMLARGVASGADLMLVDEPTAQLDLNTAATVNERLHALSMGGAIVVVATHDPRTRDACTDLIDLGDFQSDDRGTERGTERGEVS
;
A
#
# COMPACT_ATOMS: atom_id res chain seq x y z
N MET A 1 -123.75 -12.02 44.93
CA MET A 1 -123.00 -10.89 44.31
C MET A 1 -121.77 -10.69 45.20
N HIS A 2 -120.51 -10.79 44.81
CA HIS A 2 -119.84 -10.52 43.54
C HIS A 2 -118.69 -11.52 43.31
N ARG A 3 -118.62 -12.02 42.07
CA ARG A 3 -117.46 -12.66 41.43
C ARG A 3 -116.34 -11.62 41.27
N THR A 4 -115.08 -12.03 41.45
CA THR A 4 -113.88 -11.70 40.63
C THR A 4 -112.60 -11.94 41.45
N LYS A 5 -111.40 -12.20 40.92
CA LYS A 5 -110.89 -12.84 39.70
C LYS A 5 -109.38 -12.94 39.98
N LYS A 6 -108.79 -14.14 39.93
CA LYS A 6 -107.34 -14.33 39.95
C LYS A 6 -106.75 -13.87 38.61
N PRO A 7 -105.56 -13.25 38.58
CA PRO A 7 -104.68 -13.36 37.42
C PRO A 7 -103.40 -14.14 37.76
N ARG A 8 -103.01 -14.95 36.78
CA ARG A 8 -101.74 -15.66 36.63
C ARG A 8 -100.78 -14.78 35.82
N GLY A 9 -99.48 -14.87 36.14
CA GLY A 9 -98.42 -15.12 35.15
C GLY A 9 -97.77 -13.95 34.40
N GLY A 10 -96.45 -14.08 34.22
CA GLY A 10 -95.59 -13.29 33.32
C GLY A 10 -94.62 -12.39 34.10
N GLY A 11 -93.30 -12.54 34.07
CA GLY A 11 -92.43 -13.11 33.05
C GLY A 11 -91.32 -12.10 32.77
N ALA A 12 -90.12 -12.41 33.28
CA ALA A 12 -88.80 -11.94 32.89
C ALA A 12 -88.68 -10.75 31.92
N HIS A 13 -88.38 -9.55 32.42
CA HIS A 13 -87.82 -8.45 31.59
C HIS A 13 -86.74 -7.58 32.27
N THR A 14 -86.36 -7.83 33.52
CA THR A 14 -85.35 -7.01 34.23
C THR A 14 -83.89 -7.37 33.90
N GLY A 15 -83.62 -8.51 33.28
CA GLY A 15 -82.26 -8.91 32.89
C GLY A 15 -81.74 -8.18 31.64
N VAL A 16 -82.57 -7.98 30.62
CA VAL A 16 -82.13 -7.45 29.32
C VAL A 16 -81.77 -5.98 29.39
N ALA A 17 -82.47 -5.18 30.21
CA ALA A 17 -82.19 -3.76 30.37
C ALA A 17 -80.82 -3.51 31.01
N VAL A 18 -80.40 -4.35 31.97
CA VAL A 18 -79.11 -4.21 32.65
C VAL A 18 -77.96 -4.60 31.72
N SER A 19 -78.13 -5.67 30.93
CA SER A 19 -77.13 -6.10 29.95
C SER A 19 -76.85 -5.06 28.87
N VAL A 20 -77.90 -4.38 28.39
CA VAL A 20 -77.77 -3.33 27.36
C VAL A 20 -77.06 -2.10 27.92
N PHE A 21 -77.33 -1.73 29.17
CA PHE A 21 -76.62 -0.63 29.83
C PHE A 21 -75.13 -0.93 30.06
N ILE A 22 -74.79 -2.16 30.44
CA ILE A 22 -73.39 -2.58 30.62
C ILE A 22 -72.64 -2.57 29.28
N LEU A 23 -73.26 -3.05 28.20
CA LEU A 23 -72.65 -3.03 26.87
C LEU A 23 -72.45 -1.61 26.34
N LEU A 24 -73.43 -0.71 26.52
CA LEU A 24 -73.29 0.70 26.14
C LEU A 24 -72.19 1.40 26.94
N ALA A 25 -72.09 1.12 28.25
CA ALA A 25 -71.03 1.66 29.10
C ALA A 25 -69.65 1.15 28.66
N ALA A 26 -69.51 -0.15 28.37
CA ALA A 26 -68.26 -0.72 27.87
C ALA A 26 -67.86 -0.14 26.51
N MET A 27 -68.83 0.08 25.62
CA MET A 27 -68.59 0.67 24.31
C MET A 27 -68.12 2.13 24.44
N LEU A 28 -68.75 2.92 25.31
CA LEU A 28 -68.32 4.29 25.61
C LEU A 28 -66.91 4.36 26.20
N VAL A 29 -66.55 3.43 27.09
CA VAL A 29 -65.19 3.35 27.66
C VAL A 29 -64.16 2.99 26.58
N SER A 30 -64.47 2.04 25.70
CA SER A 30 -63.58 1.65 24.61
C SER A 30 -63.36 2.76 23.57
N VAL A 31 -64.42 3.50 23.23
CA VAL A 31 -64.32 4.67 22.34
C VAL A 31 -63.55 5.80 23.02
N GLY A 32 -63.75 6.01 24.33
CA GLY A 32 -62.98 6.98 25.12
C GLY A 32 -61.49 6.66 25.19
N LEU A 33 -61.12 5.38 25.37
CA LEU A 33 -59.72 4.94 25.36
C LEU A 33 -59.09 5.06 23.97
N GLY A 34 -59.81 4.70 22.91
CA GLY A 34 -59.34 4.85 21.53
C GLY A 34 -59.15 6.31 21.11
N ALA A 35 -60.10 7.18 21.47
CA ALA A 35 -59.98 8.63 21.25
C ALA A 35 -58.87 9.25 22.12
N GLY A 36 -58.68 8.77 23.34
CA GLY A 36 -57.57 9.15 24.21
C GLY A 36 -56.21 8.84 23.61
N PHE A 37 -56.04 7.63 23.05
CA PHE A 37 -54.81 7.21 22.39
C PHE A 37 -54.52 8.00 21.10
N LEU A 38 -55.56 8.41 20.37
CA LEU A 38 -55.44 9.23 19.16
C LEU A 38 -55.19 10.72 19.46
N LEU A 39 -55.60 11.22 20.64
CA LEU A 39 -55.42 12.61 21.05
C LEU A 39 -54.14 12.84 21.89
N THR A 40 -53.53 11.79 22.42
CA THR A 40 -52.17 11.86 22.98
C THR A 40 -51.15 11.93 21.86
N ARG A 41 -50.87 13.15 21.37
CA ARG A 41 -49.63 13.41 20.63
C ARG A 41 -48.47 13.00 21.53
N SER A 42 -47.67 12.03 21.10
CA SER A 42 -46.41 11.67 21.74
C SER A 42 -45.56 12.93 21.85
N ARG A 43 -45.36 13.44 23.08
CA ARG A 43 -44.25 14.35 23.33
C ARG A 43 -42.99 13.52 23.08
N ILE A 44 -42.23 13.93 22.08
CA ILE A 44 -40.88 13.43 21.86
C ILE A 44 -40.15 13.57 23.21
N PRO A 45 -39.55 12.50 23.76
CA PRO A 45 -38.79 12.60 24.99
C PRO A 45 -37.65 13.61 24.78
N GLN A 46 -37.34 14.44 25.80
CA GLN A 46 -36.27 15.44 25.73
C GLN A 46 -34.88 14.85 25.45
N SER A 47 -34.74 13.52 25.42
CA SER A 47 -33.55 12.80 24.94
C SER A 47 -33.41 12.75 23.41
N LEU A 48 -34.38 13.27 22.65
CA LEU A 48 -34.37 13.36 21.18
C LEU A 48 -34.38 14.80 20.65
N GLU A 49 -34.27 15.81 21.53
CA GLU A 49 -33.79 17.13 21.11
C GLU A 49 -32.26 17.01 20.91
N SER A 50 -31.83 17.07 19.66
CA SER A 50 -30.43 17.27 19.32
C SER A 50 -29.92 18.54 20.01
N SER A 51 -29.03 18.39 20.99
CA SER A 51 -28.32 19.50 21.62
C SER A 51 -27.07 19.89 20.85
N THR A 52 -27.04 19.76 19.52
CA THR A 52 -25.97 20.35 18.71
C THR A 52 -26.42 21.73 18.24
N SER A 53 -26.45 22.67 19.19
CA SER A 53 -26.31 24.09 18.88
C SER A 53 -24.94 24.30 18.20
N ALA A 54 -24.87 25.23 17.25
CA ALA A 54 -23.63 25.72 16.65
C ALA A 54 -22.54 25.89 17.72
N GLY A 55 -21.38 25.27 17.49
CA GLY A 55 -20.29 25.22 18.47
C GLY A 55 -18.94 25.48 17.80
N SER A 56 -18.11 26.28 18.46
CA SER A 56 -16.70 26.46 18.10
C SER A 56 -15.87 25.29 18.64
N MET A 57 -14.98 24.75 17.81
CA MET A 57 -14.08 23.64 18.16
C MET A 57 -12.66 24.16 18.31
N LYS A 58 -12.00 23.79 19.41
CA LYS A 58 -10.58 24.08 19.60
C LYS A 58 -9.73 23.29 18.60
N VAL A 59 -8.78 23.97 17.97
CA VAL A 59 -7.84 23.40 17.01
C VAL A 59 -6.41 23.70 17.44
N ALA A 60 -5.47 22.83 17.05
CA ALA A 60 -4.06 22.98 17.37
C ALA A 60 -3.23 22.95 16.09
N ALA A 61 -2.18 23.78 16.07
CA ALA A 61 -1.15 23.74 15.03
C ALA A 61 -0.18 22.58 15.29
N SER A 62 0.22 21.91 14.22
CA SER A 62 1.20 20.82 14.22
C SER A 62 2.14 20.97 13.04
N GLN A 63 3.38 20.49 13.20
CA GLN A 63 4.33 20.40 12.09
C GLN A 63 3.93 19.26 11.16
N PHE A 64 3.77 19.55 9.88
CA PHE A 64 3.43 18.61 8.84
C PHE A 64 4.59 18.48 7.85
N ASP A 65 5.18 17.29 7.75
CA ASP A 65 6.38 17.03 6.94
C ASP A 65 6.09 16.21 5.68
N ASP A 66 4.82 15.89 5.39
CA ASP A 66 4.39 15.09 4.24
C ASP A 66 5.25 13.81 4.03
N ALA A 67 5.54 13.11 5.13
CA ALA A 67 6.30 11.87 5.08
C ALA A 67 5.54 10.76 4.32
N ARG A 68 6.15 10.22 3.27
CA ARG A 68 5.55 9.13 2.46
C ARG A 68 6.60 8.10 2.06
N SER A 69 6.15 6.90 1.69
CA SER A 69 7.00 5.93 1.02
C SER A 69 7.06 6.24 -0.48
N VAL A 70 8.26 6.32 -1.03
CA VAL A 70 8.53 6.52 -2.46
C VAL A 70 9.32 5.32 -2.99
N GLN A 71 8.88 4.77 -4.11
CA GLN A 71 9.52 3.62 -4.75
C GLN A 71 10.54 4.13 -5.78
N LEU A 72 11.82 3.86 -5.53
CA LEU A 72 12.92 4.16 -6.43
C LEU A 72 13.19 2.95 -7.34
N THR A 73 13.30 3.21 -8.64
CA THR A 73 13.81 2.22 -9.59
C THR A 73 15.33 2.32 -9.65
N VAL A 74 16.03 1.36 -9.04
CA VAL A 74 17.48 1.29 -9.06
C VAL A 74 17.92 0.48 -10.28
N THR A 75 18.59 1.15 -11.22
CA THR A 75 19.19 0.51 -12.39
C THR A 75 20.55 -0.04 -11.98
N LEU A 76 20.75 -1.33 -12.20
CA LEU A 76 22.02 -2.00 -11.97
C LEU A 76 22.89 -1.91 -13.23
N GLY A 77 24.20 -1.79 -13.02
CA GLY A 77 25.19 -1.97 -14.08
C GLY A 77 25.27 -3.43 -14.52
N THR A 78 26.34 -3.76 -15.24
CA THR A 78 26.61 -5.14 -15.64
C THR A 78 27.39 -5.87 -14.56
N SER A 79 27.04 -7.13 -14.32
CA SER A 79 27.96 -8.07 -13.68
C SER A 79 29.10 -8.38 -14.66
N SER A 80 30.29 -8.61 -14.13
CA SER A 80 31.46 -8.92 -14.93
C SER A 80 32.11 -10.19 -14.40
N THR A 81 32.44 -11.10 -15.32
CA THR A 81 33.30 -12.24 -15.00
C THR A 81 34.74 -11.77 -15.00
N ILE A 82 35.40 -11.96 -13.87
CA ILE A 82 36.80 -11.63 -13.67
C ILE A 82 37.64 -12.88 -13.92
N VAL A 83 38.65 -12.75 -14.77
CA VAL A 83 39.49 -13.86 -15.22
C VAL A 83 40.90 -13.77 -14.68
N SER A 84 41.59 -14.91 -14.61
CA SER A 84 42.96 -15.00 -14.14
C SER A 84 43.94 -14.46 -15.18
N PRO A 85 44.81 -13.50 -14.84
CA PRO A 85 45.84 -13.02 -15.74
C PRO A 85 47.00 -14.03 -15.91
N VAL A 86 47.11 -15.01 -15.02
CA VAL A 86 48.19 -15.99 -14.95
C VAL A 86 47.67 -17.43 -14.85
N ALA A 87 48.46 -18.39 -15.29
CA ALA A 87 48.25 -19.81 -15.02
C ALA A 87 49.07 -20.23 -13.77
N GLY A 88 48.62 -21.27 -13.08
CA GLY A 88 49.34 -21.82 -11.93
C GLY A 88 48.40 -22.48 -10.92
N ARG A 89 48.91 -22.75 -9.72
CA ARG A 89 48.12 -23.30 -8.62
C ARG A 89 47.62 -22.20 -7.71
N VAL A 90 46.32 -22.15 -7.45
CA VAL A 90 45.75 -21.25 -6.44
C VAL A 90 46.24 -21.69 -5.06
N THR A 91 46.98 -20.82 -4.38
CA THR A 91 47.61 -21.10 -3.08
C THR A 91 46.92 -20.37 -1.92
N ALA A 92 46.23 -19.27 -2.20
CA ALA A 92 45.35 -18.58 -1.28
C ALA A 92 44.17 -17.96 -2.04
N SER A 93 43.01 -17.85 -1.37
CA SER A 93 41.83 -17.15 -1.88
C SER A 93 41.23 -16.32 -0.75
N HIS A 94 41.09 -15.03 -0.99
CA HIS A 94 40.35 -14.07 -0.17
C HIS A 94 39.03 -13.67 -0.85
N CYS A 95 38.69 -14.36 -1.92
CA CYS A 95 37.44 -14.21 -2.64
C CYS A 95 36.38 -15.10 -1.98
N ALA A 96 35.29 -14.48 -1.51
CA ALA A 96 34.14 -15.14 -0.92
C ALA A 96 32.87 -14.43 -1.41
N ALA A 97 31.75 -15.15 -1.50
CA ALA A 97 30.48 -14.53 -1.85
C ALA A 97 30.14 -13.39 -0.87
N ASN A 98 29.69 -12.25 -1.42
CA ASN A 98 29.46 -10.98 -0.73
C ASN A 98 30.70 -10.26 -0.18
N ALA A 99 31.92 -10.76 -0.44
CA ALA A 99 33.13 -10.01 -0.11
C ALA A 99 33.34 -8.85 -1.09
N THR A 100 33.88 -7.74 -0.60
CA THR A 100 34.27 -6.60 -1.44
C THR A 100 35.74 -6.70 -1.80
N ILE A 101 36.05 -6.66 -3.10
CA ILE A 101 37.41 -6.55 -3.62
C ILE A 101 37.64 -5.09 -4.01
N ALA A 102 38.56 -4.42 -3.34
CA ALA A 102 39.00 -3.08 -3.68
C ALA A 102 40.21 -3.11 -4.63
N SER A 103 40.32 -2.09 -5.47
CA SER A 103 41.55 -1.79 -6.22
C SER A 103 42.72 -1.65 -5.25
N GLY A 104 43.86 -2.26 -5.58
CA GLY A 104 45.03 -2.38 -4.71
C GLY A 104 45.02 -3.61 -3.80
N GLY A 105 43.92 -4.37 -3.72
CA GLY A 105 43.84 -5.61 -2.94
C GLY A 105 44.41 -6.84 -3.67
N THR A 106 44.42 -7.99 -2.99
CA THR A 106 44.91 -9.27 -3.52
C THR A 106 43.88 -10.38 -3.32
N PRO A 107 42.91 -10.56 -4.24
CA PRO A 107 41.80 -11.50 -4.03
C PRO A 107 42.24 -12.97 -4.04
N ILE A 108 43.36 -13.29 -4.68
CA ILE A 108 43.93 -14.64 -4.75
C ILE A 108 45.47 -14.59 -4.77
N SER A 109 46.10 -15.72 -4.47
CA SER A 109 47.52 -15.97 -4.70
C SER A 109 47.69 -17.17 -5.63
N VAL A 110 48.56 -17.04 -6.63
CA VAL A 110 48.91 -18.11 -7.58
C VAL A 110 50.38 -18.43 -7.43
N ASP A 111 50.70 -19.71 -7.22
CA ASP A 111 52.07 -20.19 -6.98
C ASP A 111 52.79 -19.42 -5.85
N ALA A 112 52.07 -19.20 -4.75
CA ALA A 112 52.48 -18.43 -3.57
C ALA A 112 52.74 -16.92 -3.81
N ILE A 113 52.40 -16.40 -5.00
CA ILE A 113 52.50 -14.97 -5.31
C ILE A 113 51.09 -14.36 -5.31
N PRO A 114 50.79 -13.41 -4.39
CA PRO A 114 49.58 -12.59 -4.44
C PRO A 114 49.41 -11.90 -5.79
N VAL A 115 48.23 -12.03 -6.38
CA VAL A 115 47.88 -11.36 -7.64
C VAL A 115 47.13 -10.09 -7.31
N LEU A 116 47.71 -8.95 -7.65
CA LEU A 116 47.12 -7.63 -7.40
C LEU A 116 45.81 -7.49 -8.20
N ALA A 117 44.76 -6.94 -7.61
CA ALA A 117 43.57 -6.49 -8.34
C ALA A 117 43.61 -4.97 -8.49
N LEU A 118 43.41 -4.46 -9.70
CA LEU A 118 43.52 -3.03 -9.98
C LEU A 118 42.41 -2.56 -10.91
N HIS A 119 41.75 -1.47 -10.54
CA HIS A 119 40.87 -0.74 -11.43
C HIS A 119 41.64 0.34 -12.18
N THR A 120 41.55 0.30 -13.50
CA THR A 120 42.04 1.33 -14.42
C THR A 120 40.97 1.61 -15.45
N VAL A 121 40.69 2.88 -15.75
CA VAL A 121 39.69 3.28 -16.75
C VAL A 121 40.00 2.63 -18.11
N THR A 122 41.26 2.70 -18.55
CA THR A 122 41.77 1.92 -19.68
C THR A 122 42.71 0.83 -19.16
N PRO A 123 42.37 -0.47 -19.24
CA PRO A 123 43.29 -1.54 -18.88
C PRO A 123 44.53 -1.52 -19.77
N PRO A 124 45.73 -1.81 -19.22
CA PRO A 124 46.91 -2.05 -20.04
C PRO A 124 46.67 -3.22 -20.98
N TYR A 125 46.65 -2.93 -22.28
CA TYR A 125 46.46 -3.90 -23.36
C TYR A 125 47.79 -4.36 -23.98
N ARG A 126 48.90 -3.83 -23.47
CA ARG A 126 50.27 -4.12 -23.88
C ARG A 126 51.21 -3.98 -22.69
N THR A 127 52.39 -4.57 -22.81
CA THR A 127 53.47 -4.37 -21.85
C THR A 127 53.93 -2.90 -21.88
N LEU A 128 54.00 -2.25 -20.72
CA LEU A 128 54.51 -0.88 -20.58
C LEU A 128 55.96 -0.91 -20.11
N THR A 129 56.83 -0.23 -20.83
CA THR A 129 58.24 -0.01 -20.47
C THR A 129 58.51 1.48 -20.26
N SER A 130 59.56 1.82 -19.52
CA SER A 130 59.93 3.23 -19.29
C SER A 130 60.03 4.00 -20.63
N GLY A 131 59.32 5.12 -20.72
CA GLY A 131 59.20 5.90 -21.96
C GLY A 131 57.99 5.52 -22.82
N THR A 132 57.16 4.57 -22.40
CA THR A 132 55.91 4.27 -23.13
C THR A 132 54.88 5.36 -22.87
N LYS A 133 54.30 5.92 -23.94
CA LYS A 133 53.20 6.90 -23.88
C LYS A 133 51.88 6.26 -24.29
N GLY A 134 50.79 6.52 -23.57
CA GLY A 134 49.46 6.07 -23.96
C GLY A 134 48.38 6.23 -22.89
N PRO A 135 47.11 5.96 -23.27
CA PRO A 135 45.97 6.02 -22.36
C PRO A 135 46.01 4.95 -21.27
N ASP A 136 46.65 3.81 -21.56
CA ASP A 136 46.96 2.74 -20.61
C ASP A 136 47.96 3.19 -19.53
N ALA A 137 49.04 3.87 -19.94
CA ALA A 137 50.02 4.44 -19.02
C ALA A 137 49.41 5.55 -18.13
N ARG A 138 48.59 6.44 -18.72
CA ARG A 138 47.82 7.44 -17.94
C ARG A 138 46.92 6.76 -16.92
N SER A 139 46.09 5.81 -17.35
CA SER A 139 45.13 5.13 -16.47
C SER A 139 45.81 4.40 -15.32
N LEU A 140 46.98 3.79 -15.54
CA LEU A 140 47.77 3.17 -14.48
C LEU A 140 48.32 4.21 -13.48
N ASN A 141 48.90 5.31 -13.98
CA ASN A 141 49.39 6.39 -13.12
C ASN A 141 48.26 7.00 -12.27
N ASP A 142 47.10 7.21 -12.88
CA ASP A 142 45.91 7.75 -12.21
C ASP A 142 45.41 6.80 -11.11
N ALA A 143 45.37 5.49 -11.39
CA ALA A 143 45.01 4.47 -10.41
C ALA A 143 45.99 4.41 -9.23
N LEU A 144 47.30 4.49 -9.49
CA LEU A 144 48.32 4.53 -8.45
C LEU A 144 48.18 5.78 -7.57
N ARG A 145 47.91 6.96 -8.18
CA ARG A 145 47.64 8.20 -7.43
C ARG A 145 46.38 8.11 -6.59
N ALA A 146 45.31 7.52 -7.13
CA ALA A 146 44.06 7.30 -6.40
C ALA A 146 44.25 6.40 -5.17
N LEU A 147 45.21 5.46 -5.23
CA LEU A 147 45.62 4.61 -4.11
C LEU A 147 46.63 5.29 -3.17
N GLY A 148 46.96 6.56 -3.38
CA GLY A 148 47.86 7.35 -2.53
C GLY A 148 49.36 7.19 -2.85
N TYR A 149 49.73 6.54 -3.95
CA TYR A 149 51.12 6.37 -4.36
C TYR A 149 51.56 7.53 -5.27
N ALA A 150 52.83 7.94 -5.13
CA ALA A 150 53.42 9.06 -5.86
C ALA A 150 53.75 8.72 -7.33
N ALA A 151 52.72 8.50 -8.15
CA ALA A 151 52.85 8.36 -9.60
C ALA A 151 52.75 9.72 -10.32
N PRO A 152 53.32 9.88 -11.54
CA PRO A 152 53.21 11.10 -12.33
C PRO A 152 51.77 11.43 -12.73
N ASP A 153 51.42 12.71 -12.84
CA ASP A 153 50.22 13.12 -13.59
C ASP A 153 50.56 13.30 -15.07
N SER A 154 50.86 12.17 -15.73
CA SER A 154 51.21 12.15 -17.15
C SER A 154 50.70 10.88 -17.82
N ASP A 155 50.62 10.92 -19.15
CA ASP A 155 50.36 9.74 -19.99
C ASP A 155 51.63 8.95 -20.34
N TRP A 156 52.72 9.21 -19.61
CA TRP A 156 53.99 8.52 -19.77
C TRP A 156 54.21 7.54 -18.62
N PHE A 157 54.62 6.33 -18.96
CA PHE A 157 55.15 5.37 -18.01
C PHE A 157 56.63 5.69 -17.77
N THR A 158 56.97 6.08 -16.54
CA THR A 158 58.32 6.57 -16.18
C THR A 158 58.89 5.82 -14.98
N TRP A 159 60.12 6.13 -14.58
CA TRP A 159 60.72 5.63 -13.33
C TRP A 159 59.88 5.93 -12.08
N ASN A 160 59.18 7.06 -12.05
CA ASN A 160 58.28 7.39 -10.95
C ASN A 160 57.04 6.48 -10.95
N SER A 161 56.54 6.10 -12.13
CA SER A 161 55.46 5.10 -12.29
C SER A 161 55.89 3.74 -11.75
N ILE A 162 57.09 3.28 -12.14
CA ILE A 162 57.69 2.01 -11.66
C ILE A 162 57.85 2.03 -10.14
N THR A 163 58.38 3.13 -9.60
CA THR A 163 58.60 3.28 -8.15
C THR A 163 57.28 3.28 -7.38
N ALA A 164 56.27 3.99 -7.87
CA ALA A 164 54.94 4.02 -7.28
C ALA A 164 54.28 2.63 -7.30
N TYR A 165 54.34 1.93 -8.44
CA TYR A 165 53.83 0.56 -8.55
C TYR A 165 54.55 -0.40 -7.60
N ASN A 166 55.88 -0.38 -7.57
CA ASN A 166 56.64 -1.28 -6.70
C ASN A 166 56.34 -1.03 -5.22
N LYS A 167 56.08 0.21 -4.80
CA LYS A 167 55.61 0.49 -3.44
C LYS A 167 54.24 -0.13 -3.14
N LEU A 168 53.32 -0.11 -4.11
CA LEU A 168 52.04 -0.81 -4.00
C LEU A 168 52.25 -2.33 -3.95
N ALA A 169 53.08 -2.87 -4.83
CA ALA A 169 53.36 -4.31 -4.86
C ALA A 169 53.97 -4.77 -3.52
N ASP A 170 54.89 -3.99 -2.96
CA ASP A 170 55.55 -4.27 -1.69
C ASP A 170 54.58 -4.24 -0.50
N SER A 171 53.54 -3.39 -0.53
CA SER A 171 52.56 -3.29 0.56
C SER A 171 51.60 -4.48 0.65
N VAL A 172 51.40 -5.20 -0.45
CA VAL A 172 50.50 -6.37 -0.52
C VAL A 172 51.21 -7.68 -0.90
N GLY A 173 52.53 -7.66 -1.03
CA GLY A 173 53.35 -8.81 -1.40
C GLY A 173 53.19 -9.28 -2.86
N ALA A 174 52.70 -8.43 -3.76
CA ALA A 174 52.51 -8.76 -5.16
C ALA A 174 53.84 -8.72 -5.96
N ARG A 175 53.78 -9.17 -7.22
CA ARG A 175 54.94 -9.17 -8.13
C ARG A 175 55.47 -7.75 -8.36
N ARG A 176 56.77 -7.57 -8.19
CA ARG A 176 57.48 -6.31 -8.47
C ARG A 176 57.91 -6.20 -9.93
N ILE A 177 58.08 -4.98 -10.40
CA ILE A 177 58.83 -4.67 -11.62
C ILE A 177 60.32 -4.67 -11.27
N THR A 178 61.10 -5.54 -11.91
CA THR A 178 62.53 -5.68 -11.66
C THR A 178 63.37 -5.47 -12.92
N LYS A 179 64.69 -5.42 -12.74
CA LYS A 179 65.66 -5.33 -13.84
C LYS A 179 65.63 -6.58 -14.73
N GLU A 180 65.48 -7.75 -14.13
CA GLU A 180 65.40 -9.04 -14.82
C GLU A 180 64.13 -9.12 -15.69
N GLY A 181 63.03 -8.52 -15.23
CA GLY A 181 61.80 -8.31 -15.99
C GLY A 181 61.86 -7.14 -16.98
N GLY A 182 63.03 -6.57 -17.25
CA GLY A 182 63.22 -5.50 -18.24
C GLY A 182 62.62 -4.15 -17.85
N TRP A 183 62.37 -3.89 -16.56
CA TRP A 183 61.67 -2.69 -16.08
C TRP A 183 60.30 -2.48 -16.75
N ALA A 184 59.63 -3.59 -17.02
CA ALA A 184 58.37 -3.64 -17.73
C ALA A 184 57.23 -4.09 -16.81
N ILE A 185 56.03 -3.54 -17.02
CA ILE A 185 54.80 -4.05 -16.42
C ILE A 185 53.96 -4.70 -17.52
N ASP A 186 53.67 -5.98 -17.33
CA ASP A 186 52.86 -6.76 -18.26
C ASP A 186 51.39 -6.79 -17.78
N PRO A 187 50.39 -6.85 -18.68
CA PRO A 187 48.99 -7.00 -18.29
C PRO A 187 48.74 -8.21 -17.37
N SER A 188 49.61 -9.22 -17.40
CA SER A 188 49.52 -10.37 -16.50
C SER A 188 49.79 -10.07 -15.01
N PHE A 189 50.24 -8.87 -14.67
CA PHE A 189 50.65 -8.52 -13.29
C PHE A 189 49.46 -8.27 -12.36
N PHE A 190 48.28 -8.00 -12.90
CA PHE A 190 47.10 -7.72 -12.09
C PHE A 190 45.81 -8.23 -12.72
N ILE A 191 44.86 -8.57 -11.86
CA ILE A 191 43.46 -8.80 -12.19
C ILE A 191 42.83 -7.43 -12.43
N TRP A 192 42.27 -7.21 -13.62
CA TRP A 192 41.57 -5.96 -13.91
C TRP A 192 40.17 -5.94 -13.29
N LEU A 193 39.82 -4.86 -12.59
CA LEU A 193 38.50 -4.63 -12.03
C LEU A 193 37.72 -3.60 -12.85
N PRO A 194 36.41 -3.78 -13.05
CA PRO A 194 35.56 -2.83 -13.80
C PRO A 194 35.30 -1.53 -13.03
N SER A 195 35.49 -1.52 -11.71
CA SER A 195 35.29 -0.38 -10.81
C SER A 195 36.30 -0.41 -9.66
N ALA A 196 36.50 0.74 -9.00
CA ALA A 196 37.47 0.88 -7.89
C ALA A 196 37.21 -0.08 -6.71
N SER A 197 35.97 -0.53 -6.55
CA SER A 197 35.61 -1.66 -5.71
C SER A 197 34.52 -2.49 -6.39
N ALA A 198 34.54 -3.80 -6.20
CA ALA A 198 33.55 -4.72 -6.74
C ALA A 198 33.11 -5.72 -5.66
N THR A 199 31.82 -6.00 -5.58
CA THR A 199 31.29 -7.04 -4.68
C THR A 199 31.30 -8.37 -5.42
N VAL A 200 31.78 -9.43 -4.77
CA VAL A 200 31.81 -10.78 -5.33
C VAL A 200 30.41 -11.40 -5.21
N ALA A 201 29.78 -11.69 -6.35
CA ALA A 201 28.54 -12.48 -6.38
C ALA A 201 28.84 -13.96 -6.16
N GLU A 202 29.85 -14.47 -6.86
CA GLU A 202 30.25 -15.88 -6.83
C GLU A 202 31.77 -15.98 -6.95
N CYS A 203 32.39 -16.79 -6.10
CA CYS A 203 33.81 -17.15 -6.24
C CYS A 203 33.92 -18.53 -6.90
N ARG A 204 34.63 -18.62 -8.03
CA ARG A 204 34.71 -19.85 -8.85
C ARG A 204 36.00 -20.65 -8.66
N VAL A 205 36.89 -20.20 -7.77
CA VAL A 205 38.17 -20.85 -7.52
C VAL A 205 38.31 -21.33 -6.09
N SER A 206 38.99 -22.46 -5.92
CA SER A 206 39.31 -23.06 -4.62
C SER A 206 40.81 -23.12 -4.39
N VAL A 207 41.24 -23.01 -3.14
CA VAL A 207 42.66 -23.19 -2.76
C VAL A 207 43.09 -24.62 -3.12
N GLY A 208 44.23 -24.74 -3.79
CA GLY A 208 44.81 -25.99 -4.29
C GLY A 208 44.47 -26.30 -5.76
N GLN A 209 43.51 -25.57 -6.36
CA GLN A 209 43.09 -25.76 -7.76
C GLN A 209 44.16 -25.31 -8.76
N GLN A 210 44.34 -26.08 -9.83
CA GLN A 210 45.14 -25.68 -10.98
C GLN A 210 44.28 -24.84 -11.94
N ILE A 211 44.76 -23.66 -12.33
CA ILE A 211 44.06 -22.76 -13.25
C ILE A 211 44.91 -22.42 -14.47
N ALA A 212 44.26 -22.25 -15.61
CA ALA A 212 44.88 -21.73 -16.83
C ALA A 212 44.81 -20.19 -16.86
N GLN A 213 45.64 -19.56 -17.68
CA GLN A 213 45.49 -18.14 -18.00
C GLN A 213 44.13 -17.93 -18.68
N GLY A 214 43.39 -16.90 -18.24
CA GLY A 214 42.03 -16.64 -18.69
C GLY A 214 40.95 -17.47 -17.98
N ALA A 215 41.31 -18.34 -17.03
CA ALA A 215 40.31 -19.07 -16.23
C ALA A 215 39.44 -18.09 -15.42
N GLU A 216 38.14 -18.37 -15.33
CA GLU A 216 37.21 -17.55 -14.56
C GLU A 216 37.48 -17.67 -13.06
N LEU A 217 37.76 -16.54 -12.41
CA LEU A 217 38.06 -16.48 -10.99
C LEU A 217 36.80 -16.24 -10.16
N LEU A 218 36.01 -15.26 -10.56
CA LEU A 218 34.82 -14.82 -9.83
C LEU A 218 33.87 -14.04 -10.75
N VAL A 219 32.63 -13.91 -10.30
CA VAL A 219 31.62 -13.06 -10.92
C VAL A 219 31.32 -11.91 -9.96
N THR A 220 31.32 -10.67 -10.46
CA THR A 220 30.94 -9.51 -9.65
C THR A 220 29.43 -9.33 -9.62
N SER A 221 28.89 -8.81 -8.51
CA SER A 221 27.51 -8.35 -8.44
C SER A 221 27.34 -7.11 -9.30
N ALA A 222 26.20 -7.01 -9.98
CA ALA A 222 25.80 -5.80 -10.67
C ALA A 222 25.53 -4.68 -9.63
N ALA A 223 26.35 -3.64 -9.64
CA ALA A 223 26.23 -2.52 -8.71
C ALA A 223 25.23 -1.47 -9.24
N PRO A 224 24.48 -0.77 -8.37
CA PRO A 224 23.65 0.37 -8.76
C PRO A 224 24.45 1.43 -9.51
N VAL A 225 23.97 1.84 -10.69
CA VAL A 225 24.56 2.93 -11.49
C VAL A 225 23.68 4.19 -11.51
N LYS A 226 22.40 4.03 -11.20
CA LYS A 226 21.40 5.10 -11.21
C LYS A 226 20.19 4.69 -10.38
N ALA A 227 19.58 5.65 -9.70
CA ALA A 227 18.25 5.47 -9.12
C ALA A 227 17.28 6.51 -9.70
N THR A 228 16.14 6.06 -10.19
CA THR A 228 15.11 6.92 -10.80
C THR A 228 13.96 7.09 -9.82
N LEU A 229 13.57 8.34 -9.58
CA LEU A 229 12.38 8.71 -8.82
C LEU A 229 11.15 8.65 -9.75
N PRO A 230 9.96 8.31 -9.22
CA PRO A 230 8.75 8.27 -10.03
C PRO A 230 8.42 9.69 -10.54
N VAL A 231 7.96 9.81 -11.80
CA VAL A 231 7.74 11.09 -12.53
C VAL A 231 6.88 12.10 -11.74
N SER A 232 5.97 11.56 -10.94
CA SER A 232 5.11 12.27 -10.01
C SER A 232 5.78 13.02 -8.87
N ALA A 233 6.90 12.49 -8.40
CA ALA A 233 7.66 13.05 -7.30
C ALA A 233 8.40 14.32 -7.71
N ALA A 234 8.75 14.43 -8.99
CA ALA A 234 9.43 15.58 -9.57
C ALA A 234 8.47 16.73 -9.97
N ALA A 235 7.17 16.44 -10.15
CA ALA A 235 6.20 17.37 -10.75
C ALA A 235 5.57 18.39 -9.77
N ALA A 236 6.00 18.45 -8.51
CA ALA A 236 5.40 19.30 -7.48
C ALA A 236 5.66 20.83 -7.63
N SER A 237 6.16 21.31 -8.78
CA SER A 237 6.61 22.70 -8.97
C SER A 237 5.79 23.60 -9.90
N SER A 238 4.68 23.18 -10.49
CA SER A 238 3.93 24.10 -11.37
C SER A 238 2.43 23.84 -11.41
N GLY A 239 1.66 24.78 -10.86
CA GLY A 239 0.26 24.95 -11.21
C GLY A 239 0.13 25.27 -12.71
N GLY A 240 -0.26 24.27 -13.50
CA GLY A 240 -0.44 24.39 -14.94
C GLY A 240 -0.77 23.05 -15.58
N ALA A 241 -1.89 22.99 -16.28
CA ALA A 241 -2.46 21.76 -16.82
C ALA A 241 -1.73 21.18 -18.04
N SER A 242 -1.92 19.86 -18.20
CA SER A 242 -1.92 19.04 -19.42
C SER A 242 -0.63 18.35 -19.90
N GLY A 243 -0.74 17.02 -20.01
CA GLY A 243 -0.22 16.23 -21.12
C GLY A 243 1.13 15.52 -20.94
N ALA A 244 1.14 14.30 -20.39
CA ALA A 244 1.96 13.17 -20.87
C ALA A 244 1.66 11.90 -20.05
N ALA A 245 1.52 10.77 -20.75
CA ALA A 245 1.22 9.46 -20.20
C ALA A 245 2.44 8.83 -19.51
N GLY A 246 2.22 8.30 -18.31
CA GLY A 246 3.15 7.45 -17.58
C GLY A 246 2.55 7.10 -16.22
N SER A 247 2.40 5.81 -15.93
CA SER A 247 1.87 5.31 -14.65
C SER A 247 2.83 5.75 -13.52
N GLY A 248 2.42 6.73 -12.73
CA GLY A 248 3.17 7.35 -11.64
C GLY A 248 2.37 8.51 -11.07
N VAL A 249 2.29 8.61 -9.74
CA VAL A 249 1.40 9.47 -8.92
C VAL A 249 0.96 10.78 -9.62
N THR A 250 -0.35 11.00 -9.74
CA THR A 250 -0.87 12.24 -10.31
C THR A 250 -0.46 13.43 -9.44
N SER A 251 0.14 14.45 -10.07
CA SER A 251 0.79 15.64 -9.49
C SER A 251 -0.09 16.57 -8.63
N GLY A 252 -1.28 16.14 -8.23
CA GLY A 252 -2.26 16.96 -7.50
C GLY A 252 -2.19 16.87 -5.96
N ASP A 253 -1.58 15.83 -5.39
CA ASP A 253 -1.64 15.54 -3.94
C ASP A 253 -0.33 15.71 -3.18
N LEU A 254 0.75 16.11 -3.84
CA LEU A 254 2.03 16.34 -3.19
C LEU A 254 2.14 17.80 -2.78
N VAL A 255 2.42 18.02 -1.49
CA VAL A 255 2.73 19.36 -1.02
C VAL A 255 4.03 19.80 -1.68
N SER A 256 3.97 20.97 -2.32
CA SER A 256 5.10 21.57 -3.03
C SER A 256 6.23 21.91 -2.06
N GLY A 257 7.45 21.56 -2.42
CA GLY A 257 8.64 21.90 -1.65
C GLY A 257 9.76 20.88 -1.85
N ASP A 258 10.98 21.31 -1.52
CA ASP A 258 12.15 20.43 -1.52
C ASP A 258 11.98 19.32 -0.49
N ARG A 259 12.56 18.16 -0.80
CA ARG A 259 12.40 16.96 0.01
C ARG A 259 13.74 16.39 0.44
N VAL A 260 13.66 15.51 1.41
CA VAL A 260 14.77 14.68 1.84
C VAL A 260 14.35 13.22 1.83
N LEU A 261 15.20 12.38 1.24
CA LEU A 261 15.04 10.94 1.16
C LEU A 261 15.88 10.28 2.26
N SER A 262 15.26 9.42 3.07
CA SER A 262 15.92 8.65 4.11
C SER A 262 16.33 7.28 3.56
N ILE A 263 17.64 7.07 3.39
CA ILE A 263 18.26 5.81 2.93
C ILE A 263 19.12 5.27 4.06
N GLY A 264 18.60 4.29 4.82
CA GLY A 264 19.24 3.83 6.05
C GLY A 264 19.42 4.97 7.05
N SER A 265 20.66 5.26 7.45
CA SER A 265 21.01 6.39 8.32
C SER A 265 21.31 7.69 7.56
N THR A 266 21.32 7.66 6.22
CA THR A 266 21.71 8.80 5.40
C THR A 266 20.49 9.55 4.91
N THR A 267 20.54 10.88 5.02
CA THR A 267 19.52 11.77 4.48
C THR A 267 20.03 12.41 3.20
N VAL A 268 19.35 12.17 2.09
CA VAL A 268 19.72 12.65 0.75
C VAL A 268 18.78 13.78 0.35
N PRO A 269 19.27 14.98 0.04
CA PRO A 269 18.43 16.06 -0.46
C PRO A 269 17.89 15.72 -1.85
N VAL A 270 16.60 15.95 -2.05
CA VAL A 270 15.90 15.77 -3.33
C VAL A 270 15.20 17.09 -3.64
N PRO A 271 15.90 18.02 -4.31
CA PRO A 271 15.30 19.26 -4.78
C PRO A 271 14.07 19.01 -5.64
N THR A 272 13.17 19.99 -5.68
CA THR A 272 11.97 19.88 -6.52
C THR A 272 12.39 19.74 -8.00
N GLY A 273 11.78 18.78 -8.72
CA GLY A 273 12.14 18.48 -10.12
C GLY A 273 13.21 17.40 -10.31
N THR A 274 13.83 16.88 -9.24
CA THR A 274 14.79 15.78 -9.35
C THR A 274 14.10 14.48 -9.77
N THR A 275 14.48 13.94 -10.93
CA THR A 275 13.98 12.66 -11.48
C THR A 275 14.98 11.52 -11.31
N GLU A 276 16.27 11.84 -11.18
CA GLU A 276 17.36 10.86 -11.18
C GLU A 276 18.39 11.20 -10.10
N LEU A 277 18.88 10.16 -9.43
CA LEU A 277 19.95 10.22 -8.44
C LEU A 277 21.12 9.38 -8.97
N THR A 278 22.22 10.06 -9.31
CA THR A 278 23.44 9.45 -9.87
C THR A 278 24.67 9.71 -9.01
N ASP A 279 24.53 10.47 -7.93
CA ASP A 279 25.62 10.76 -7.01
C ASP A 279 26.18 9.48 -6.37
N GLN A 280 27.50 9.31 -6.44
CA GLN A 280 28.17 8.09 -5.96
C GLN A 280 27.92 7.83 -4.47
N SER A 281 27.84 8.88 -3.66
CA SER A 281 27.53 8.77 -2.22
C SER A 281 26.12 8.23 -1.98
N VAL A 282 25.14 8.63 -2.81
CA VAL A 282 23.76 8.16 -2.76
C VAL A 282 23.66 6.69 -3.21
N LEU A 283 24.29 6.34 -4.32
CA LEU A 283 24.32 4.95 -4.82
C LEU A 283 25.01 4.00 -3.82
N SER A 284 26.05 4.49 -3.13
CA SER A 284 26.72 3.75 -2.04
C SER A 284 25.81 3.59 -0.83
N ALA A 285 25.06 4.62 -0.45
CA ALA A 285 24.07 4.55 0.63
C ALA A 285 22.94 3.56 0.30
N ILE A 286 22.45 3.55 -0.95
CA ILE A 286 21.46 2.58 -1.43
C ILE A 286 22.03 1.17 -1.31
N THR A 287 23.24 0.93 -1.80
CA THR A 287 23.90 -0.39 -1.76
C THR A 287 24.07 -0.89 -0.31
N GLY A 288 24.38 0.01 0.63
CA GLY A 288 24.53 -0.31 2.05
C GLY A 288 23.22 -0.45 2.83
N SER A 289 22.06 -0.13 2.24
CA SER A 289 20.77 -0.14 2.91
C SER A 289 20.20 -1.55 3.09
N THR A 290 19.36 -1.75 4.11
CA THR A 290 18.70 -3.04 4.34
C THR A 290 17.59 -3.27 3.31
N GLU A 291 16.92 -2.19 2.92
CA GLU A 291 15.84 -2.12 1.94
C GLU A 291 16.32 -2.62 0.57
N TYR A 292 17.47 -2.15 0.09
CA TYR A 292 18.05 -2.60 -1.17
C TYR A 292 18.50 -4.07 -1.11
N ARG A 293 19.10 -4.51 0.01
CA ARG A 293 19.49 -5.93 0.19
C ARG A 293 18.29 -6.86 0.14
N LEU A 294 17.19 -6.52 0.81
CA LEU A 294 15.96 -7.32 0.78
C LEU A 294 15.34 -7.34 -0.63
N ALA A 295 15.32 -6.18 -1.31
CA ALA A 295 14.77 -6.08 -2.66
C ALA A 295 15.60 -6.85 -3.71
N SER A 296 16.93 -6.83 -3.59
CA SER A 296 17.84 -7.52 -4.52
C SER A 296 17.84 -9.05 -4.36
N LEU A 297 17.52 -9.57 -3.16
CA LEU A 297 17.32 -11.00 -2.94
C LEU A 297 16.06 -11.53 -3.65
N GLY A 298 15.00 -10.72 -3.74
CA GLY A 298 13.74 -11.10 -4.38
C GLY A 298 13.78 -11.11 -5.91
N SER A 299 14.65 -10.31 -6.54
CA SER A 299 14.83 -10.29 -8.00
C SER A 299 15.61 -11.48 -8.56
N GLY A 300 16.19 -12.34 -7.71
CA GLY A 300 17.00 -13.50 -8.11
C GLY A 300 16.21 -14.77 -8.46
N SER A 301 14.90 -14.82 -8.21
CA SER A 301 14.08 -16.01 -8.45
C SER A 301 13.04 -15.79 -9.55
N GLY A 302 13.40 -16.11 -10.80
CA GLY A 302 12.42 -16.53 -11.80
C GLY A 302 12.43 -15.79 -13.13
N GLN A 303 13.25 -16.27 -14.08
CA GLN A 303 12.83 -16.35 -15.48
C GLN A 303 13.60 -17.46 -16.22
N MET A 304 13.38 -18.73 -15.86
CA MET A 304 13.65 -19.84 -16.77
C MET A 304 12.48 -19.95 -17.74
N GLY A 305 12.62 -19.32 -18.90
CA GLY A 305 11.74 -19.55 -20.05
C GLY A 305 11.97 -20.97 -20.58
N SER A 306 10.98 -21.83 -20.43
CA SER A 306 10.94 -23.15 -21.07
C SER A 306 10.80 -22.99 -22.59
N GLY A 307 11.92 -23.00 -23.29
CA GLY A 307 11.99 -23.13 -24.75
C GLY A 307 12.56 -24.51 -25.10
N ALA A 308 11.70 -25.50 -25.30
CA ALA A 308 12.09 -26.74 -25.96
C ALA A 308 12.29 -26.45 -27.45
N GLY A 309 13.53 -26.58 -27.93
CA GLY A 309 13.91 -26.41 -29.32
C GLY A 309 15.14 -27.27 -29.63
N THR A 310 14.93 -28.24 -30.52
CA THR A 310 15.82 -29.31 -30.98
C THR A 310 17.14 -28.87 -31.62
N GLY A 311 18.23 -29.58 -31.26
CA GLY A 311 19.25 -30.16 -32.16
C GLY A 311 20.14 -29.26 -33.05
N GLY A 312 21.45 -29.29 -32.81
CA GLY A 312 22.47 -28.86 -33.78
C GLY A 312 23.89 -28.89 -33.22
N SER A 313 24.75 -29.75 -33.75
CA SER A 313 26.14 -29.98 -33.31
C SER A 313 27.14 -28.94 -33.84
N GLY A 314 28.18 -28.69 -33.04
CA GLY A 314 29.56 -28.49 -33.52
C GLY A 314 29.99 -27.06 -33.88
N GLY A 315 30.91 -26.51 -33.07
CA GLY A 315 31.64 -25.28 -33.40
C GLY A 315 32.42 -24.74 -32.21
N THR A 316 33.68 -25.15 -32.07
CA THR A 316 34.67 -24.53 -31.19
C THR A 316 34.99 -23.11 -31.68
N GLY A 317 34.65 -22.11 -30.87
CA GLY A 317 35.03 -20.71 -31.07
C GLY A 317 35.14 -20.02 -29.72
N ALA A 318 36.31 -19.45 -29.44
CA ALA A 318 36.56 -18.61 -28.27
C ALA A 318 35.66 -17.36 -28.34
N SER A 319 34.90 -17.10 -27.29
CA SER A 319 34.11 -15.87 -27.16
C SER A 319 34.26 -15.27 -25.77
N SER A 320 34.72 -14.02 -25.77
CA SER A 320 34.63 -12.96 -24.77
C SER A 320 33.62 -13.16 -23.63
N GLY A 321 34.06 -12.83 -22.41
CA GLY A 321 33.27 -12.80 -21.18
C GLY A 321 31.91 -12.13 -21.38
N GLY A 322 30.85 -12.92 -21.25
CA GLY A 322 29.49 -12.45 -21.32
C GLY A 322 29.12 -11.68 -20.06
N SER A 323 28.97 -10.36 -20.20
CA SER A 323 28.23 -9.54 -19.25
C SER A 323 26.74 -9.85 -19.37
N SER A 324 26.07 -10.24 -18.29
CA SER A 324 24.60 -10.28 -18.28
C SER A 324 24.06 -8.84 -18.23
N GLU A 325 23.11 -8.51 -19.09
CA GLU A 325 22.47 -7.18 -19.17
C GLU A 325 21.89 -6.74 -17.83
N GLY A 326 22.10 -5.45 -17.51
CA GLY A 326 21.77 -4.84 -16.24
C GLY A 326 20.29 -4.97 -15.87
N GLY A 327 20.03 -5.46 -14.65
CA GLY A 327 18.69 -5.55 -14.09
C GLY A 327 18.21 -4.24 -13.47
N THR A 328 16.94 -4.19 -13.09
CA THR A 328 16.41 -3.13 -12.22
C THR A 328 15.92 -3.73 -10.91
N VAL A 329 16.07 -2.98 -9.83
CA VAL A 329 15.58 -3.34 -8.49
C VAL A 329 14.68 -2.22 -8.01
N GLN A 330 13.45 -2.55 -7.64
CA GLN A 330 12.52 -1.59 -7.03
C GLN A 330 12.76 -1.56 -5.53
N VAL A 331 13.05 -0.38 -4.98
CA VAL A 331 13.32 -0.21 -3.54
C VAL A 331 12.49 0.94 -3.00
N SER A 332 11.79 0.71 -1.91
CA SER A 332 10.99 1.74 -1.24
C SER A 332 11.78 2.41 -0.14
N TYR A 333 11.80 3.74 -0.15
CA TYR A 333 12.39 4.57 0.89
C TYR A 333 11.36 5.59 1.38
N THR A 334 11.61 6.20 2.54
CA THR A 334 10.74 7.27 3.04
C THR A 334 11.31 8.63 2.63
N TRP A 335 10.47 9.50 2.09
CA TRP A 335 10.80 10.90 1.85
C TRP A 335 9.86 11.81 2.63
N ARG A 336 10.32 13.03 2.95
CA ARG A 336 9.56 14.07 3.64
C ARG A 336 9.99 15.46 3.16
N LEU A 337 9.21 16.49 3.44
CA LEU A 337 9.58 17.88 3.18
C LEU A 337 10.87 18.22 3.95
N ALA A 338 11.80 18.88 3.25
CA ALA A 338 13.05 19.35 3.85
C ALA A 338 12.78 20.38 4.97
N GLN A 339 11.70 21.17 4.82
CA GLN A 339 11.17 22.07 5.82
C GLN A 339 9.70 21.71 6.10
N PRO A 340 9.37 21.20 7.29
CA PRO A 340 7.99 20.94 7.67
C PRO A 340 7.17 22.23 7.69
N ILE A 341 5.89 22.14 7.34
CA ILE A 341 4.94 23.25 7.29
C ILE A 341 4.09 23.23 8.55
N GLU A 342 3.79 24.41 9.11
CA GLU A 342 2.83 24.52 10.20
C GLU A 342 1.39 24.37 9.66
N ALA A 343 0.69 23.35 10.13
CA ALA A 343 -0.65 22.98 9.68
C ALA A 343 -1.63 22.93 10.85
N VAL A 344 -2.84 23.44 10.66
CA VAL A 344 -3.94 23.39 11.64
C VAL A 344 -4.98 22.39 11.17
N THR A 345 -5.36 21.45 12.03
CA THR A 345 -6.40 20.46 11.70
C THR A 345 -7.78 21.00 12.02
N VAL A 346 -8.64 21.10 11.01
CA VAL A 346 -10.03 21.61 11.13
C VAL A 346 -11.04 20.56 10.64
N PRO A 347 -12.27 20.50 11.20
CA PRO A 347 -13.32 19.64 10.68
C PRO A 347 -13.72 20.04 9.26
N PRO A 348 -14.04 19.09 8.35
CA PRO A 348 -14.51 19.41 7.00
C PRO A 348 -15.74 20.32 6.97
N SER A 349 -16.63 20.20 7.96
CA SER A 349 -17.84 21.02 8.13
C SER A 349 -17.58 22.48 8.55
N SER A 350 -16.33 22.84 8.86
CA SER A 350 -15.93 24.23 9.13
C SER A 350 -15.43 24.97 7.90
N LEU A 351 -15.17 24.26 6.80
CA LEU A 351 -14.67 24.84 5.55
C LEU A 351 -15.81 25.24 4.64
N TYR A 352 -15.70 26.42 4.05
CA TYR A 352 -16.64 26.91 3.04
C TYR A 352 -15.90 27.68 1.94
N ARG A 353 -16.55 27.82 0.77
CA ARG A 353 -15.96 28.38 -0.46
C ARG A 353 -14.61 27.73 -0.83
N ALA A 354 -14.52 26.41 -0.72
CA ALA A 354 -13.33 25.67 -1.12
C ALA A 354 -13.19 25.64 -2.65
N SER A 355 -12.07 26.13 -3.19
CA SER A 355 -11.74 26.10 -4.62
C SER A 355 -10.23 26.15 -4.84
N GLY A 356 -9.70 25.26 -5.70
CA GLY A 356 -8.29 25.29 -6.12
C GLY A 356 -7.26 25.18 -5.00
N GLY A 357 -7.51 24.37 -3.97
CA GLY A 357 -6.62 24.22 -2.80
C GLY A 357 -6.70 25.36 -1.78
N LYS A 358 -7.65 26.29 -1.94
CA LYS A 358 -7.95 27.34 -0.96
C LYS A 358 -9.34 27.18 -0.38
N ALA A 359 -9.55 27.61 0.84
CA ALA A 359 -10.85 27.65 1.51
C ALA A 359 -10.92 28.79 2.53
N CYS A 360 -12.10 29.00 3.11
CA CYS A 360 -12.28 29.86 4.27
C CYS A 360 -12.73 29.03 5.48
N VAL A 361 -12.26 29.42 6.66
CA VAL A 361 -12.79 28.99 7.96
C VAL A 361 -13.30 30.21 8.72
N THR A 362 -14.26 30.01 9.62
CA THR A 362 -14.72 31.08 10.51
C THR A 362 -13.96 31.01 11.84
N VAL A 363 -13.19 32.03 12.15
CA VAL A 363 -12.46 32.16 13.43
C VAL A 363 -13.05 33.34 14.17
N SER A 364 -13.65 33.09 15.34
CA SER A 364 -14.28 34.13 16.17
C SER A 364 -15.31 34.97 15.39
N GLY A 365 -16.12 34.33 14.55
CA GLY A 365 -17.13 35.00 13.71
C GLY A 365 -16.59 35.74 12.48
N LYS A 366 -15.29 35.67 12.18
CA LYS A 366 -14.69 36.32 11.00
C LYS A 366 -14.20 35.29 9.97
N PRO A 367 -14.50 35.48 8.67
CA PRO A 367 -13.91 34.69 7.59
C PRO A 367 -12.38 34.84 7.58
N THR A 368 -11.67 33.72 7.68
CA THR A 368 -10.21 33.66 7.62
C THR A 368 -9.81 32.78 6.43
N PRO A 369 -9.06 33.31 5.44
CA PRO A 369 -8.61 32.54 4.30
C PRO A 369 -7.52 31.55 4.71
N VAL A 370 -7.62 30.32 4.22
CA VAL A 370 -6.68 29.25 4.51
C VAL A 370 -6.36 28.46 3.24
N SER A 371 -5.12 28.00 3.12
CA SER A 371 -4.68 27.04 2.09
C SER A 371 -4.87 25.62 2.63
N ILE A 372 -5.52 24.76 1.85
CA ILE A 372 -5.69 23.34 2.17
C ILE A 372 -4.36 22.64 1.86
N ILE A 373 -3.71 22.13 2.90
CA ILE A 373 -2.41 21.45 2.80
C ILE A 373 -2.64 19.97 2.49
N ALA A 374 -3.59 19.34 3.18
CA ALA A 374 -4.02 17.97 2.94
C ALA A 374 -5.41 17.72 3.52
N SER A 375 -6.13 16.74 2.97
CA SER A 375 -7.43 16.30 3.48
C SER A 375 -7.33 14.82 3.87
N GLN A 376 -7.60 14.48 5.13
CA GLN A 376 -7.60 13.11 5.64
C GLN A 376 -8.94 12.82 6.31
N LEU A 377 -9.35 11.54 6.41
CA LEU A 377 -10.65 11.10 6.93
C LEU A 377 -11.15 11.93 8.14
N GLY A 378 -12.20 12.72 7.94
CA GLY A 378 -12.86 13.55 8.96
C GLY A 378 -12.08 14.79 9.45
N LYS A 379 -10.91 15.08 8.89
CA LYS A 379 -9.98 16.14 9.32
C LYS A 379 -9.27 16.77 8.12
N THR A 380 -9.48 18.06 7.90
CA THR A 380 -8.76 18.82 6.87
C THR A 380 -7.62 19.61 7.50
N MET A 381 -6.41 19.49 6.97
CA MET A 381 -5.26 20.29 7.39
C MET A 381 -5.15 21.55 6.55
N VAL A 382 -5.08 22.69 7.21
CA VAL A 382 -5.04 24.00 6.58
C VAL A 382 -3.92 24.87 7.13
N ALA A 383 -3.31 25.69 6.29
CA ALA A 383 -2.37 26.74 6.67
C ALA A 383 -3.04 28.12 6.49
N PRO A 384 -2.99 29.02 7.49
CA PRO A 384 -3.52 30.38 7.32
C PRO A 384 -2.71 31.19 6.29
N ASP A 385 -3.42 31.83 5.34
CA ASP A 385 -2.81 32.75 4.37
C ASP A 385 -2.55 34.10 5.06
N GLY A 386 -1.39 34.26 5.72
CA GLY A 386 -0.91 35.55 6.26
C GLY A 386 -1.54 36.00 7.59
N VAL A 387 -2.26 35.13 8.30
CA VAL A 387 -2.81 35.37 9.65
C VAL A 387 -2.10 34.45 10.65
N GLY A 388 -1.79 34.95 11.85
CA GLY A 388 -1.19 34.13 12.92
C GLY A 388 -2.05 32.91 13.26
N SER A 389 -1.42 31.86 13.83
CA SER A 389 -2.07 30.62 14.23
C SER A 389 -3.36 30.87 15.02
N PHE A 390 -4.44 30.17 14.68
CA PHE A 390 -5.71 30.24 15.41
C PHE A 390 -5.95 28.95 16.20
N SER A 391 -6.65 29.06 17.33
CA SER A 391 -6.87 27.97 18.29
C SER A 391 -8.32 27.50 18.40
N SER A 392 -9.24 28.11 17.64
CA SER A 392 -10.64 27.70 17.57
C SER A 392 -11.27 28.03 16.21
N VAL A 393 -12.19 27.18 15.74
CA VAL A 393 -12.93 27.32 14.46
C VAL A 393 -14.40 26.94 14.65
N ASP A 394 -15.33 27.67 14.02
CA ASP A 394 -16.78 27.38 14.09
C ASP A 394 -17.19 26.20 13.20
N VAL A 395 -18.03 25.30 13.72
CA VAL A 395 -18.56 24.12 13.01
C VAL A 395 -20.01 24.40 12.58
N SER A 396 -20.23 24.46 11.26
CA SER A 396 -21.45 24.97 10.58
C SER A 396 -21.51 26.51 10.51
N PRO A 397 -20.97 27.15 9.45
CA PRO A 397 -21.18 28.56 9.23
C PRO A 397 -22.68 28.84 9.04
N ALA A 398 -23.16 29.96 9.58
CA ALA A 398 -24.53 30.43 9.42
C ALA A 398 -24.91 30.47 7.94
N SER A 399 -26.11 29.96 7.65
CA SER A 399 -26.77 29.83 6.35
C SER A 399 -26.35 30.85 5.29
N ASP A 400 -26.08 30.34 4.08
CA ASP A 400 -26.03 31.10 2.85
C ASP A 400 -27.28 31.98 2.68
N GLU A 401 -27.19 33.27 3.06
CA GLU A 401 -28.03 34.31 2.48
C GLU A 401 -27.28 34.95 1.31
N PRO A 402 -27.76 34.80 0.06
CA PRO A 402 -27.30 35.62 -1.04
C PRO A 402 -27.99 36.98 -0.95
N ALA A 403 -27.19 38.04 -0.89
CA ALA A 403 -27.68 39.39 -1.11
C ALA A 403 -28.05 39.58 -2.60
N GLY A 404 -29.35 39.48 -2.90
CA GLY A 404 -30.03 40.23 -3.98
C GLY A 404 -29.98 39.67 -5.42
N GLY A 405 -31.16 39.21 -5.88
CA GLY A 405 -31.81 39.38 -7.20
C GLY A 405 -31.04 39.16 -8.52
N ASP A 406 -31.50 38.26 -9.39
CA ASP A 406 -32.54 38.46 -10.42
C ASP A 406 -32.74 37.13 -11.22
N SER A 407 -33.65 37.13 -12.17
CA SER A 407 -34.55 36.05 -12.57
C SER A 407 -34.07 35.12 -13.71
N THR A 408 -34.77 33.97 -13.84
CA THR A 408 -35.13 33.21 -15.08
C THR A 408 -34.47 31.85 -15.44
N MET A 409 -35.33 30.98 -16.02
CA MET A 409 -35.19 29.62 -16.62
C MET A 409 -35.12 28.43 -15.63
N THR A 410 -36.09 27.52 -15.47
CA THR A 410 -37.05 26.75 -16.32
C THR A 410 -36.47 25.58 -17.14
N GLY A 411 -36.72 24.34 -16.67
CA GLY A 411 -36.74 23.06 -17.41
C GLY A 411 -35.39 22.36 -17.56
N ILE A 412 -35.17 21.06 -17.32
CA ILE A 412 -35.96 19.86 -17.64
C ILE A 412 -35.62 18.73 -16.64
N ALA A 413 -36.60 17.85 -16.41
CA ALA A 413 -36.74 16.84 -15.37
C ALA A 413 -35.69 15.71 -15.28
N ASP A 414 -35.37 15.33 -14.05
CA ASP A 414 -34.80 14.02 -13.68
C ASP A 414 -35.95 13.10 -13.25
N GLN A 415 -36.16 12.00 -13.97
CA GLN A 415 -37.16 10.99 -13.64
C GLN A 415 -36.56 9.95 -12.70
N GLY A 416 -36.92 10.07 -11.43
CA GLY A 416 -37.40 8.97 -10.59
C GLY A 416 -36.52 7.73 -10.45
N ILE A 417 -35.76 7.68 -9.34
CA ILE A 417 -35.40 6.41 -8.71
C ILE A 417 -35.98 6.35 -7.29
N VAL A 418 -36.69 5.26 -7.09
CA VAL A 418 -37.51 4.80 -5.96
C VAL A 418 -36.83 4.95 -4.58
N GLN A 419 -37.43 5.75 -3.71
CA GLN A 419 -37.29 5.64 -2.25
C GLN A 419 -38.21 4.53 -1.74
N SER A 420 -37.68 3.39 -1.25
CA SER A 420 -38.30 2.51 -0.23
C SER A 420 -37.58 1.15 -0.11
N ALA A 421 -36.63 0.97 0.82
CA ALA A 421 -36.14 -0.37 1.18
C ALA A 421 -35.35 -0.53 2.51
N ASP A 422 -35.11 0.54 3.30
CA ASP A 422 -34.11 0.46 4.38
C ASP A 422 -34.66 0.11 5.77
N GLN A 423 -35.98 -0.02 5.94
CA GLN A 423 -36.56 -0.35 7.25
C GLN A 423 -36.59 -1.87 7.46
N GLY A 424 -35.46 -2.44 7.92
CA GLY A 424 -35.44 -3.76 8.57
C GLY A 424 -34.27 -4.69 8.27
N LYS A 425 -33.36 -4.35 7.34
CA LYS A 425 -32.18 -5.18 7.05
C LYS A 425 -31.22 -5.18 8.24
N ARG A 426 -30.74 -6.36 8.66
CA ARG A 426 -29.70 -6.52 9.69
C ARG A 426 -29.16 -7.93 9.77
N VAL A 427 -27.97 -8.08 10.34
CA VAL A 427 -27.39 -9.37 10.74
C VAL A 427 -27.24 -9.39 12.25
N GLU A 428 -27.86 -10.34 12.92
CA GLU A 428 -27.77 -10.49 14.37
C GLU A 428 -26.93 -11.72 14.72
N LEU A 429 -25.90 -11.51 15.54
CA LEU A 429 -25.10 -12.56 16.14
C LEU A 429 -25.49 -12.61 17.62
N HIS A 430 -25.93 -13.78 18.09
CA HIS A 430 -26.34 -14.01 19.48
C HIS A 430 -25.45 -15.09 20.09
N ASP A 431 -24.61 -14.70 21.06
CA ASP A 431 -23.73 -15.59 21.83
C ASP A 431 -22.83 -16.50 20.96
N VAL A 432 -22.35 -15.97 19.83
CA VAL A 432 -21.65 -16.74 18.81
C VAL A 432 -20.26 -17.12 19.31
N GLY A 433 -19.92 -18.40 19.17
CA GLY A 433 -18.59 -18.92 19.44
C GLY A 433 -18.23 -20.08 18.50
N HIS A 434 -16.94 -20.27 18.27
CA HIS A 434 -16.49 -21.33 17.37
C HIS A 434 -15.14 -21.95 17.77
N THR A 435 -15.02 -23.24 17.53
CA THR A 435 -13.80 -24.03 17.65
C THR A 435 -13.76 -25.09 16.56
N PHE A 436 -12.55 -25.42 16.11
CA PHE A 436 -12.30 -26.58 15.26
C PHE A 436 -11.87 -27.81 16.06
N ASP A 437 -11.62 -27.66 17.37
CA ASP A 437 -11.31 -28.77 18.25
C ASP A 437 -12.60 -29.54 18.60
N PRO A 438 -12.68 -30.84 18.29
CA PRO A 438 -13.81 -31.68 18.69
C PRO A 438 -14.08 -31.70 20.20
N SER A 439 -13.07 -31.39 21.03
CA SER A 439 -13.19 -31.36 22.49
C SER A 439 -14.03 -30.18 23.00
N GLY A 440 -14.09 -29.07 22.24
CA GLY A 440 -14.75 -27.84 22.67
C GLY A 440 -13.92 -26.94 23.59
N GLU A 441 -12.70 -27.35 23.96
CA GLU A 441 -11.87 -26.67 24.97
C GLU A 441 -11.13 -25.45 24.38
N ASP A 442 -10.55 -25.58 23.18
CA ASP A 442 -9.79 -24.50 22.51
C ASP A 442 -10.67 -23.67 21.56
N MET A 443 -11.40 -22.69 22.10
CA MET A 443 -12.25 -21.81 21.27
C MET A 443 -11.45 -20.67 20.66
N LEU A 444 -11.66 -20.43 19.36
CA LEU A 444 -11.09 -19.30 18.65
C LEU A 444 -11.63 -17.97 19.19
N PHE A 445 -12.94 -17.94 19.46
CA PHE A 445 -13.65 -16.84 20.11
C PHE A 445 -14.96 -17.34 20.74
N ARG A 446 -15.45 -16.66 21.77
CA ARG A 446 -16.64 -17.02 22.56
C ARG A 446 -17.54 -15.79 22.80
N HIS A 447 -18.82 -16.02 23.02
CA HIS A 447 -19.78 -15.01 23.52
C HIS A 447 -19.91 -13.73 22.67
N LEU A 448 -19.70 -13.83 21.35
CA LEU A 448 -19.84 -12.69 20.45
C LEU A 448 -21.32 -12.40 20.20
N THR A 449 -21.79 -11.26 20.73
CA THR A 449 -23.14 -10.75 20.49
C THR A 449 -23.07 -9.37 19.86
N VAL A 450 -23.53 -9.24 18.60
CA VAL A 450 -23.48 -7.98 17.85
C VAL A 450 -24.57 -7.93 16.79
N THR A 451 -25.10 -6.73 16.55
CA THR A 451 -26.06 -6.47 15.48
C THR A 451 -25.43 -5.57 14.43
N LEU A 452 -25.37 -6.07 13.19
CA LEU A 452 -24.84 -5.35 12.04
C LEU A 452 -25.99 -4.71 11.26
N LEU A 453 -25.86 -3.42 10.96
CA LEU A 453 -26.88 -2.59 10.35
C LEU A 453 -26.43 -2.02 8.99
N PRO A 454 -27.37 -1.70 8.08
CA PRO A 454 -27.07 -1.04 6.80
C PRO A 454 -26.45 0.34 7.01
N LYS A 455 -25.71 0.85 6.02
CA LYS A 455 -25.00 2.14 6.08
C LYS A 455 -23.86 2.20 7.10
N HIS A 456 -23.51 1.06 7.68
CA HIS A 456 -22.31 0.87 8.47
C HIS A 456 -21.28 0.03 7.71
N VAL A 457 -20.01 0.34 7.94
CA VAL A 457 -18.87 -0.46 7.54
C VAL A 457 -18.20 -0.93 8.83
N TYR A 458 -18.25 -2.23 9.10
CA TYR A 458 -17.70 -2.84 10.29
C TYR A 458 -16.27 -3.33 10.02
N ALA A 459 -15.29 -2.78 10.72
CA ALA A 459 -13.94 -3.34 10.78
C ALA A 459 -13.94 -4.54 11.72
N LEU A 460 -13.51 -5.70 11.21
CA LEU A 460 -13.28 -6.90 12.00
C LEU A 460 -11.77 -7.06 12.24
N THR A 461 -11.32 -6.74 13.44
CA THR A 461 -9.90 -6.75 13.82
C THR A 461 -9.58 -7.87 14.80
N GLY A 462 -8.29 -8.02 15.11
CA GLY A 462 -7.78 -8.97 16.10
C GLY A 462 -6.48 -9.63 15.63
N PRO A 463 -5.72 -10.29 16.54
CA PRO A 463 -4.46 -10.94 16.21
C PRO A 463 -4.54 -11.93 15.05
N SER A 464 -3.40 -12.25 14.43
CA SER A 464 -3.34 -13.36 13.46
C SER A 464 -3.74 -14.66 14.14
N GLY A 465 -4.65 -15.42 13.53
CA GLY A 465 -5.22 -16.62 14.13
C GLY A 465 -6.43 -16.39 15.04
N SER A 466 -6.90 -15.14 15.21
CA SER A 466 -8.06 -14.86 16.07
C SER A 466 -9.39 -15.43 15.58
N GLY A 467 -9.48 -15.83 14.31
CA GLY A 467 -10.70 -16.38 13.72
C GLY A 467 -11.52 -15.39 12.88
N LYS A 468 -10.95 -14.25 12.44
CA LYS A 468 -11.64 -13.28 11.56
C LYS A 468 -12.29 -13.91 10.32
N SER A 469 -11.50 -14.63 9.51
CA SER A 469 -12.01 -15.32 8.30
C SER A 469 -13.02 -16.42 8.65
N THR A 470 -12.88 -17.05 9.82
CA THR A 470 -13.85 -18.02 10.35
C THR A 470 -15.17 -17.36 10.69
N LEU A 471 -15.14 -16.20 11.36
CA LEU A 471 -16.35 -15.43 11.63
C LEU A 471 -17.01 -14.92 10.35
N LEU A 472 -16.23 -14.43 9.37
CA LEU A 472 -16.78 -14.08 8.05
C LEU A 472 -17.45 -15.29 7.39
N SER A 473 -16.86 -16.49 7.50
CA SER A 473 -17.46 -17.74 6.97
C SER A 473 -18.77 -18.09 7.67
N ILE A 474 -18.85 -17.86 8.99
CA ILE A 474 -20.06 -18.07 9.79
C ILE A 474 -21.15 -17.08 9.39
N ILE A 475 -20.82 -15.79 9.26
CA ILE A 475 -21.74 -14.74 8.80
C ILE A 475 -22.21 -15.02 7.35
N ALA A 476 -21.32 -15.52 6.49
CA ALA A 476 -21.66 -15.97 5.15
C ALA A 476 -22.59 -17.20 5.15
N GLY A 477 -22.66 -17.94 6.25
CA GLY A 477 -23.41 -19.20 6.39
C GLY A 477 -22.71 -20.40 5.76
N TRP A 478 -21.40 -20.33 5.55
CA TRP A 478 -20.58 -21.44 5.04
C TRP A 478 -20.11 -22.38 6.15
N VAL A 479 -20.01 -21.85 7.37
CA VAL A 479 -19.63 -22.58 8.59
C VAL A 479 -20.73 -22.37 9.62
N THR A 480 -21.12 -23.45 10.30
CA THR A 480 -22.05 -23.37 11.44
C THR A 480 -21.26 -23.02 12.70
N PRO A 481 -21.69 -22.03 13.51
CA PRO A 481 -21.01 -21.74 14.76
C PRO A 481 -21.16 -22.91 15.74
N THR A 482 -20.19 -23.06 16.65
CA THR A 482 -20.22 -24.14 17.67
C THR A 482 -21.22 -23.80 18.78
N SER A 483 -21.36 -22.51 19.09
CA SER A 483 -22.34 -21.98 20.04
C SER A 483 -23.00 -20.72 19.48
N GLY A 484 -24.19 -20.41 19.98
CA GLY A 484 -24.95 -19.23 19.55
C GLY A 484 -25.59 -19.38 18.17
N THR A 485 -26.12 -18.27 17.66
CA THR A 485 -26.86 -18.24 16.39
C THR A 485 -26.55 -16.99 15.57
N VAL A 486 -26.61 -17.12 14.24
CA VAL A 486 -26.53 -15.99 13.31
C VAL A 486 -27.81 -15.90 12.50
N GLU A 487 -28.52 -14.79 12.64
CA GLU A 487 -29.74 -14.49 11.89
C GLU A 487 -29.50 -13.37 10.88
N ARG A 488 -29.99 -13.55 9.65
CA ARG A 488 -29.87 -12.58 8.56
C ARG A 488 -31.26 -12.16 8.13
N ILE A 489 -31.64 -10.93 8.41
CA ILE A 489 -32.99 -10.42 8.20
C ILE A 489 -32.92 -9.41 7.07
N GLY A 490 -33.65 -9.65 5.99
CA GLY A 490 -33.62 -8.79 4.79
C GLY A 490 -32.30 -8.81 4.01
N CYS A 491 -31.36 -9.69 4.36
CA CYS A 491 -30.05 -9.84 3.70
C CYS A 491 -29.99 -11.13 2.87
N SER A 492 -30.62 -11.11 1.70
CA SER A 492 -30.73 -12.30 0.83
C SER A 492 -29.50 -12.51 -0.05
N ARG A 493 -28.81 -11.43 -0.40
CA ARG A 493 -27.67 -11.44 -1.32
C ARG A 493 -26.38 -11.20 -0.55
N VAL A 494 -25.72 -12.29 -0.19
CA VAL A 494 -24.41 -12.25 0.47
C VAL A 494 -23.30 -12.39 -0.57
N ASN A 495 -22.33 -11.49 -0.54
CA ASN A 495 -21.12 -11.60 -1.34
C ASN A 495 -19.89 -11.61 -0.42
N TRP A 496 -18.93 -12.47 -0.73
CA TRP A 496 -17.66 -12.52 -0.02
C TRP A 496 -16.50 -12.37 -0.99
N VAL A 497 -15.70 -11.32 -0.78
CA VAL A 497 -14.41 -11.12 -1.43
C VAL A 497 -13.32 -11.69 -0.54
N LEU A 498 -12.68 -12.75 -1.02
CA LEU A 498 -11.64 -13.48 -0.31
C LEU A 498 -10.29 -12.75 -0.37
N GLN A 499 -9.43 -13.01 0.61
CA GLN A 499 -8.07 -12.47 0.68
C GLN A 499 -7.22 -12.86 -0.53
N ASN A 500 -7.33 -14.11 -0.98
CA ASN A 500 -6.72 -14.57 -2.22
C ASN A 500 -7.78 -14.49 -3.34
N PRO A 501 -7.60 -13.63 -4.35
CA PRO A 501 -8.62 -13.42 -5.37
C PRO A 501 -8.77 -14.67 -6.23
N HIS A 502 -9.97 -15.26 -6.22
CA HIS A 502 -10.30 -16.44 -7.01
C HIS A 502 -11.21 -16.10 -8.18
N GLY A 503 -10.67 -16.20 -9.40
CA GLY A 503 -11.39 -15.99 -10.64
C GLY A 503 -11.17 -17.12 -11.64
N VAL A 504 -12.09 -17.26 -12.60
CA VAL A 504 -11.93 -18.13 -13.76
C VAL A 504 -10.75 -17.65 -14.59
N ALA A 505 -9.66 -18.41 -14.58
CA ALA A 505 -8.35 -18.04 -15.12
C ALA A 505 -8.36 -17.49 -16.56
N ARG A 506 -9.23 -18.02 -17.43
CA ARG A 506 -9.31 -17.65 -18.85
C ARG A 506 -10.35 -16.57 -19.17
N ARG A 507 -11.14 -16.14 -18.19
CA ARG A 507 -12.17 -15.12 -18.37
C ARG A 507 -11.54 -13.72 -18.32
N SER A 508 -12.03 -12.81 -19.16
CA SER A 508 -11.57 -11.41 -19.17
C SER A 508 -12.01 -10.67 -17.90
N ALA A 509 -11.34 -9.58 -17.57
CA ALA A 509 -11.72 -8.72 -16.45
C ALA A 509 -13.15 -8.18 -16.62
N VAL A 510 -13.51 -7.69 -17.80
CA VAL A 510 -14.86 -7.19 -18.06
C VAL A 510 -15.93 -8.28 -17.95
N ASP A 511 -15.65 -9.50 -18.42
CA ASP A 511 -16.60 -10.60 -18.29
C ASP A 511 -16.80 -11.03 -16.82
N HIS A 512 -15.81 -10.84 -15.95
CA HIS A 512 -15.94 -11.11 -14.51
C HIS A 512 -16.91 -10.13 -13.84
N VAL A 513 -16.82 -8.84 -14.17
CA VAL A 513 -17.67 -7.78 -13.60
C VAL A 513 -19.04 -7.72 -14.28
N ALA A 514 -19.15 -8.10 -15.56
CA ALA A 514 -20.43 -8.19 -16.26
C ALA A 514 -21.30 -9.35 -15.77
N LEU A 515 -20.68 -10.43 -15.26
CA LEU A 515 -21.39 -11.65 -14.88
C LEU A 515 -22.54 -11.44 -13.88
N PRO A 516 -22.39 -10.68 -12.78
CA PRO A 516 -23.48 -10.46 -11.84
C PRO A 516 -24.64 -9.63 -12.41
N PHE A 517 -24.38 -8.72 -13.34
CA PHE A 517 -25.43 -7.99 -14.07
C PHE A 517 -26.22 -8.93 -14.98
N ILE A 518 -25.52 -9.77 -15.77
CA ILE A 518 -26.15 -10.78 -16.62
C ILE A 518 -26.98 -11.77 -15.79
N ALA A 519 -26.46 -12.21 -14.64
CA ALA A 519 -27.16 -13.10 -13.73
C ALA A 519 -28.47 -12.50 -13.17
N ARG A 520 -28.59 -11.17 -13.16
CA ARG A 520 -29.81 -10.44 -12.79
C ARG A 520 -30.76 -10.17 -13.96
N GLY A 521 -30.43 -10.67 -15.15
CA GLY A 521 -31.26 -10.56 -16.34
C GLY A 521 -30.92 -9.40 -17.26
N GLU A 522 -29.83 -8.66 -17.02
CA GLU A 522 -29.38 -7.63 -17.95
C GLU A 522 -28.88 -8.23 -19.26
N ARG A 523 -29.14 -7.54 -20.38
CA ARG A 523 -28.57 -7.94 -21.67
C ARG A 523 -27.07 -7.75 -21.63
N ARG A 524 -26.34 -8.61 -22.36
CA ARG A 524 -24.87 -8.59 -22.36
C ARG A 524 -24.27 -7.22 -22.69
N ALA A 525 -24.86 -6.48 -23.64
CA ALA A 525 -24.37 -5.16 -24.01
C ALA A 525 -24.45 -4.16 -22.84
N ASP A 526 -25.61 -4.08 -22.18
CA ASP A 526 -25.86 -3.19 -21.05
C ASP A 526 -24.96 -3.59 -19.85
N ALA A 527 -24.89 -4.90 -19.54
CA ALA A 527 -24.03 -5.44 -18.50
C ALA A 527 -22.53 -5.16 -18.75
N THR A 528 -22.10 -5.15 -20.01
CA THR A 528 -20.71 -4.81 -20.38
C THR A 528 -20.45 -3.32 -20.18
N ALA A 529 -21.41 -2.45 -20.51
CA ALA A 529 -21.29 -1.00 -20.27
C ALA A 529 -21.17 -0.69 -18.77
N HIS A 530 -22.08 -1.21 -17.95
CA HIS A 530 -22.00 -1.06 -16.48
C HIS A 530 -20.72 -1.69 -15.89
N ALA A 531 -20.26 -2.82 -16.44
CA ALA A 531 -19.00 -3.41 -16.03
C ALA A 531 -17.80 -2.52 -16.35
N MET A 532 -17.79 -1.81 -17.48
CA MET A 532 -16.73 -0.87 -17.83
C MET A 532 -16.71 0.33 -16.88
N GLU A 533 -17.86 0.86 -16.48
CA GLU A 533 -17.96 1.93 -15.48
C GLU A 533 -17.38 1.50 -14.13
N LEU A 534 -17.69 0.29 -13.67
CA LEU A 534 -17.10 -0.26 -12.45
C LEU A 534 -15.61 -0.54 -12.60
N LEU A 535 -15.15 -1.06 -13.73
CA LEU A 535 -13.72 -1.23 -13.97
C LEU A 535 -12.99 0.13 -13.92
N ASP A 536 -13.59 1.19 -14.45
CA ASP A 536 -13.05 2.54 -14.38
C ASP A 536 -13.00 3.07 -12.95
N ALA A 537 -14.07 2.88 -12.19
CA ALA A 537 -14.14 3.28 -10.78
C ALA A 537 -13.08 2.60 -9.89
N PHE A 538 -12.55 1.45 -10.33
CA PHE A 538 -11.46 0.71 -9.68
C PHE A 538 -10.10 0.85 -10.40
N GLY A 539 -10.01 1.68 -11.45
CA GLY A 539 -8.77 1.93 -12.21
C GLY A 539 -8.27 0.71 -13.00
N LEU A 540 -9.18 -0.05 -13.60
CA LEU A 540 -8.95 -1.30 -14.34
C LEU A 540 -9.40 -1.23 -15.82
N THR A 541 -9.79 -0.05 -16.33
CA THR A 541 -10.32 0.14 -17.70
C THR A 541 -9.39 -0.42 -18.78
N SER A 542 -8.08 -0.17 -18.68
CA SER A 542 -7.08 -0.67 -19.63
C SER A 542 -6.88 -2.19 -19.58
N LEU A 543 -7.34 -2.83 -18.49
CA LEU A 543 -7.22 -4.27 -18.25
C LEU A 543 -8.50 -5.03 -18.59
N ALA A 544 -9.56 -4.34 -19.05
CA ALA A 544 -10.87 -4.93 -19.34
C ALA A 544 -10.79 -6.23 -20.18
N GLY A 545 -9.95 -6.24 -21.21
CA GLY A 545 -9.75 -7.39 -22.10
C GLY A 545 -8.76 -8.45 -21.60
N LYS A 546 -8.00 -8.17 -20.53
CA LYS A 546 -6.96 -9.04 -19.99
C LYS A 546 -7.59 -10.22 -19.25
N ARG A 547 -7.00 -11.42 -19.35
CA ARG A 547 -7.52 -12.61 -18.66
C ARG A 547 -7.13 -12.59 -17.19
N PHE A 548 -7.97 -13.15 -16.34
CA PHE A 548 -7.76 -13.19 -14.89
C PHE A 548 -6.36 -13.69 -14.48
N ARG A 549 -5.86 -14.76 -15.13
CA ARG A 549 -4.54 -15.34 -14.83
C ARG A 549 -3.34 -14.43 -15.16
N ASP A 550 -3.56 -13.43 -16.00
CA ASP A 550 -2.50 -12.54 -16.47
C ASP A 550 -2.43 -11.27 -15.56
N LEU A 551 -3.40 -11.08 -14.66
CA LEU A 551 -3.47 -9.96 -13.72
C LEU A 551 -2.46 -10.11 -12.57
N SER A 552 -1.94 -9.00 -12.08
CA SER A 552 -1.20 -8.99 -10.81
C SER A 552 -2.14 -9.30 -9.63
N GLY A 553 -1.59 -9.65 -8.46
CA GLY A 553 -2.38 -9.91 -7.26
C GLY A 553 -3.30 -8.73 -6.88
N GLY A 554 -2.76 -7.51 -6.88
CA GLY A 554 -3.53 -6.29 -6.61
C GLY A 554 -4.56 -5.95 -7.71
N GLU A 555 -4.24 -6.20 -8.98
CA GLU A 555 -5.21 -6.07 -10.09
C GLU A 555 -6.37 -7.07 -9.94
N ALA A 556 -6.05 -8.32 -9.61
CA ALA A 556 -7.03 -9.39 -9.38
C ALA A 556 -7.91 -9.10 -8.15
N GLN A 557 -7.33 -8.54 -7.08
CA GLN A 557 -8.08 -8.17 -5.87
C GLN A 557 -9.08 -7.06 -6.15
N ARG A 558 -8.63 -5.97 -6.80
CA ARG A 558 -9.53 -4.90 -7.25
C ARG A 558 -10.63 -5.40 -8.18
N LEU A 559 -10.30 -6.32 -9.08
CA LEU A 559 -11.28 -6.89 -9.99
C LEU A 559 -12.37 -7.68 -9.23
N MET A 560 -11.99 -8.45 -8.21
CA MET A 560 -12.95 -9.18 -7.38
C MET A 560 -13.80 -8.24 -6.52
N LEU A 561 -13.24 -7.12 -6.04
CA LEU A 561 -14.01 -6.06 -5.38
C LEU A 561 -15.02 -5.41 -6.34
N ALA A 562 -14.61 -5.03 -7.56
CA ALA A 562 -15.50 -4.48 -8.58
C ALA A 562 -16.64 -5.45 -8.93
N ARG A 563 -16.31 -6.74 -9.06
CA ARG A 563 -17.31 -7.81 -9.24
C ARG A 563 -18.25 -7.95 -8.04
N GLY A 564 -17.74 -7.79 -6.83
CA GLY A 564 -18.54 -7.78 -5.60
C GLY A 564 -19.53 -6.62 -5.57
N VAL A 565 -19.11 -5.41 -5.93
CA VAL A 565 -19.99 -4.24 -6.07
C VAL A 565 -21.05 -4.49 -7.15
N ALA A 566 -20.66 -5.01 -8.31
CA ALA A 566 -21.59 -5.38 -9.40
C ALA A 566 -22.67 -6.38 -8.96
N SER A 567 -22.38 -7.19 -7.93
CA SER A 567 -23.31 -8.18 -7.40
C SER A 567 -24.49 -7.59 -6.64
N GLY A 568 -24.48 -6.28 -6.31
CA GLY A 568 -25.54 -5.59 -5.57
C GLY A 568 -25.91 -6.30 -4.26
N ALA A 569 -24.90 -6.65 -3.47
CA ALA A 569 -25.06 -7.42 -2.24
C ALA A 569 -25.83 -6.63 -1.17
N ASP A 570 -26.68 -7.33 -0.41
CA ASP A 570 -27.27 -6.81 0.83
C ASP A 570 -26.25 -6.88 1.99
N LEU A 571 -25.34 -7.86 1.91
CA LEU A 571 -24.25 -8.09 2.85
C LEU A 571 -22.96 -8.35 2.09
N MET A 572 -22.00 -7.45 2.22
CA MET A 572 -20.69 -7.50 1.58
C MET A 572 -19.63 -7.84 2.64
N LEU A 573 -19.03 -9.01 2.52
CA LEU A 573 -17.95 -9.49 3.37
C LEU A 573 -16.64 -9.35 2.60
N VAL A 574 -15.62 -8.78 3.22
CA VAL A 574 -14.34 -8.49 2.56
C VAL A 574 -13.21 -8.91 3.48
N ASP A 575 -12.37 -9.83 3.01
CA ASP A 575 -11.23 -10.34 3.79
C ASP A 575 -9.92 -9.75 3.28
N GLU A 576 -9.25 -8.97 4.12
CA GLU A 576 -7.95 -8.31 3.87
C GLU A 576 -7.87 -7.60 2.50
N PRO A 577 -8.79 -6.67 2.18
CA PRO A 577 -8.88 -6.09 0.83
C PRO A 577 -7.65 -5.30 0.41
N THR A 578 -6.92 -4.75 1.36
CA THR A 578 -5.82 -3.79 1.12
C THR A 578 -4.43 -4.40 1.32
N ALA A 579 -4.33 -5.67 1.73
CA ALA A 579 -3.05 -6.31 2.07
C ALA A 579 -2.05 -6.36 0.90
N GLN A 580 -2.53 -6.32 -0.35
CA GLN A 580 -1.72 -6.36 -1.58
C GLN A 580 -1.88 -5.09 -2.43
N LEU A 581 -2.44 -4.02 -1.87
CA LEU A 581 -2.72 -2.77 -2.58
C LEU A 581 -1.78 -1.65 -2.10
N ASP A 582 -1.39 -0.77 -3.01
CA ASP A 582 -0.75 0.48 -2.63
C ASP A 582 -1.75 1.41 -1.91
N LEU A 583 -1.21 2.44 -1.26
CA LEU A 583 -1.97 3.38 -0.43
C LEU A 583 -3.15 4.04 -1.14
N ASN A 584 -2.95 4.50 -2.38
CA ASN A 584 -3.99 5.23 -3.10
C ASN A 584 -5.10 4.27 -3.52
N THR A 585 -4.69 3.10 -4.01
CA THR A 585 -5.65 2.06 -4.39
C THR A 585 -6.45 1.56 -3.18
N ALA A 586 -5.82 1.41 -2.03
CA ALA A 586 -6.50 1.07 -0.78
C ALA A 586 -7.53 2.15 -0.36
N ALA A 587 -7.17 3.43 -0.47
CA ALA A 587 -8.08 4.54 -0.17
C ALA A 587 -9.31 4.55 -1.11
N THR A 588 -9.11 4.37 -2.42
CA THR A 588 -10.20 4.25 -3.38
C THR A 588 -11.09 3.05 -3.06
N VAL A 589 -10.52 1.90 -2.71
CA VAL A 589 -11.30 0.72 -2.29
C VAL A 589 -12.15 1.02 -1.05
N ASN A 590 -11.57 1.66 -0.03
CA ASN A 590 -12.29 2.03 1.19
C ASN A 590 -13.44 3.01 0.88
N GLU A 591 -13.19 4.01 0.03
CA GLU A 591 -14.24 4.95 -0.43
C GLU A 591 -15.37 4.20 -1.15
N ARG A 592 -15.06 3.22 -2.01
CA ARG A 592 -16.08 2.42 -2.70
C ARG A 592 -16.88 1.53 -1.76
N LEU A 593 -16.24 0.92 -0.76
CA LEU A 593 -16.92 0.13 0.27
C LEU A 593 -17.85 1.01 1.11
N HIS A 594 -17.43 2.24 1.43
CA HIS A 594 -18.28 3.22 2.09
C HIS A 594 -19.44 3.67 1.19
N ALA A 595 -19.20 3.94 -0.09
CA ALA A 595 -20.28 4.28 -1.03
C ALA A 595 -21.30 3.13 -1.16
N LEU A 596 -20.83 1.88 -1.14
CA LEU A 596 -21.68 0.69 -1.14
C LEU A 596 -22.54 0.61 0.14
N SER A 597 -21.98 0.88 1.32
CA SER A 597 -22.76 0.89 2.56
C SER A 597 -23.84 1.98 2.54
N MET A 598 -23.50 3.18 2.06
CA MET A 598 -24.46 4.29 1.90
C MET A 598 -25.61 3.95 0.95
N GLY A 599 -25.40 3.02 0.01
CA GLY A 599 -26.43 2.43 -0.85
C GLY A 599 -27.37 1.43 -0.15
N GLY A 600 -27.21 1.19 1.15
CA GLY A 600 -28.06 0.30 1.96
C GLY A 600 -27.53 -1.14 2.09
N ALA A 601 -26.26 -1.37 1.79
CA ALA A 601 -25.59 -2.64 2.07
C ALA A 601 -24.97 -2.62 3.49
N ILE A 602 -24.88 -3.80 4.10
CA ILE A 602 -24.07 -4.04 5.30
C ILE A 602 -22.68 -4.45 4.82
N VAL A 603 -21.62 -3.78 5.27
CA VAL A 603 -20.25 -4.09 4.85
C VAL A 603 -19.44 -4.53 6.06
N VAL A 604 -18.78 -5.68 5.99
CA VAL A 604 -17.87 -6.19 7.03
C VAL A 604 -16.51 -6.43 6.40
N VAL A 605 -15.48 -5.77 6.94
CA VAL A 605 -14.11 -5.82 6.43
C VAL A 605 -13.20 -6.42 7.49
N ALA A 606 -12.73 -7.64 7.27
CA ALA A 606 -11.65 -8.20 8.08
C ALA A 606 -10.33 -7.56 7.67
N THR A 607 -9.63 -6.97 8.63
CA THR A 607 -8.35 -6.32 8.36
C THR A 607 -7.47 -6.24 9.59
N HIS A 608 -6.16 -6.28 9.38
CA HIS A 608 -5.16 -5.87 10.36
C HIS A 608 -4.51 -4.52 10.00
N ASP A 609 -4.88 -3.92 8.87
CA ASP A 609 -4.38 -2.62 8.44
C ASP A 609 -5.09 -1.51 9.24
N PRO A 610 -4.35 -0.74 10.07
CA PRO A 610 -4.94 0.35 10.86
C PRO A 610 -5.69 1.36 9.98
N ARG A 611 -5.25 1.58 8.74
CA ARG A 611 -5.86 2.57 7.83
C ARG A 611 -7.24 2.11 7.34
N THR A 612 -7.38 0.83 7.01
CA THR A 612 -8.67 0.26 6.61
C THR A 612 -9.61 0.15 7.81
N ARG A 613 -9.08 -0.21 8.98
CA ARG A 613 -9.83 -0.15 10.24
C ARG A 613 -10.37 1.27 10.50
N ASP A 614 -9.51 2.29 10.41
CA ASP A 614 -9.87 3.67 10.71
C ASP A 614 -10.80 4.30 9.66
N ALA A 615 -10.91 3.68 8.47
CA ALA A 615 -11.88 4.05 7.44
C ALA A 615 -13.27 3.43 7.63
N CYS A 616 -13.40 2.45 8.54
CA CYS A 616 -14.67 1.83 8.89
C CYS A 616 -15.43 2.69 9.91
N THR A 617 -16.76 2.55 9.95
CA THR A 617 -17.61 3.31 10.88
C THR A 617 -17.64 2.68 12.27
N ASP A 618 -17.50 1.35 12.35
CA ASP A 618 -17.65 0.57 13.56
C ASP A 618 -16.51 -0.45 13.67
N LEU A 619 -16.17 -0.83 14.91
CA LEU A 619 -15.07 -1.76 15.20
C LEU A 619 -15.59 -2.98 15.97
N ILE A 620 -15.17 -4.17 15.53
CA ILE A 620 -15.35 -5.43 16.23
C ILE A 620 -13.95 -6.04 16.39
N ASP A 621 -13.39 -6.00 17.59
CA ASP A 621 -12.11 -6.64 17.88
C ASP A 621 -12.32 -8.07 18.39
N LEU A 622 -11.93 -9.08 17.60
CA LEU A 622 -12.01 -10.48 18.05
C LEU A 622 -11.10 -10.77 19.24
N GLY A 623 -10.07 -9.95 19.49
CA GLY A 623 -9.19 -10.10 20.64
C GLY A 623 -9.96 -10.12 21.96
N ASP A 624 -11.02 -9.32 22.07
CA ASP A 624 -11.85 -9.20 23.27
C ASP A 624 -12.66 -10.47 23.57
N PHE A 625 -12.75 -11.40 22.62
CA PHE A 625 -13.55 -12.61 22.69
C PHE A 625 -12.70 -13.89 22.75
N GLN A 626 -11.37 -13.77 22.83
CA GLN A 626 -10.47 -14.91 23.03
C GLN A 626 -10.30 -15.18 24.54
N SER A 627 -10.23 -16.45 24.94
CA SER A 627 -9.94 -16.80 26.33
C SER A 627 -8.48 -16.47 26.67
N ASP A 628 -8.29 -15.69 27.74
CA ASP A 628 -6.99 -15.21 28.22
C ASP A 628 -6.22 -16.36 28.91
N ASP A 629 -5.54 -17.21 28.13
CA ASP A 629 -4.73 -18.32 28.69
C ASP A 629 -3.31 -17.87 29.08
N ARG A 630 -3.14 -16.59 29.45
CA ARG A 630 -1.97 -16.08 30.14
C ARG A 630 -2.40 -15.12 31.23
N GLY A 631 -2.63 -15.68 32.42
CA GLY A 631 -3.04 -14.96 33.61
C GLY A 631 -2.42 -13.57 33.72
N THR A 632 -3.23 -12.55 33.47
CA THR A 632 -3.07 -11.23 34.06
C THR A 632 -4.46 -10.62 34.12
N GLU A 633 -5.05 -10.60 35.33
CA GLU A 633 -6.23 -9.80 35.61
C GLU A 633 -5.98 -8.36 35.13
N ARG A 634 -6.62 -7.95 34.03
CA ARG A 634 -6.92 -6.54 33.78
C ARG A 634 -8.39 -6.34 34.04
N GLY A 635 -8.64 -5.55 35.08
CA GLY A 635 -9.94 -5.31 35.66
C GLY A 635 -10.99 -4.87 34.64
N THR A 636 -12.16 -5.46 34.80
CA THR A 636 -13.42 -5.04 34.23
C THR A 636 -13.77 -3.64 34.72
N GLU A 637 -13.44 -2.59 33.97
CA GLU A 637 -14.20 -1.34 34.06
C GLU A 637 -15.33 -1.40 33.02
N ARG A 638 -16.53 -1.63 33.53
CA ARG A 638 -17.79 -1.48 32.80
C ARG A 638 -17.91 -0.05 32.31
N GLY A 639 -17.93 0.14 31.00
CA GLY A 639 -18.50 1.32 30.36
C GLY A 639 -19.69 0.88 29.50
N GLU A 640 -20.90 1.04 30.04
CA GLU A 640 -22.13 1.02 29.25
C GLU A 640 -22.03 2.08 28.14
N VAL A 641 -22.10 1.65 26.88
CA VAL A 641 -22.30 2.56 25.75
C VAL A 641 -23.81 2.70 25.58
N SER A 642 -24.31 3.91 25.85
CA SER A 642 -25.64 4.38 25.46
C SER A 642 -25.67 4.82 24.01
#